data_AF-A0A2E8DBS1-F1
#
_entry.id   AF-A0A2E8DBS1-F1
#
_cell.length_a   1.000
_cell.length_b   1.000
_cell.length_c   1.000
_cell.angle_alpha   90.00
_cell.angle_beta   90.00
_cell.angle_gamma   90.00
#
_symmetry.space_group_name_H-M   'P 1'
#
loop_
_entity.id
_entity.type
_entity.pdbx_description
1 polymer ?
#
loop_
_entity_poly.entity_id
_entity_poly.type
_entity_poly.pdbx_seq_one_letter_code
_entity_poly.pdbx_strand_id
1 'polypeptide(L)'
;MTTRLLVAVPLLLFAVFHGSSAEMEWVRVSSDDKGFVLAESGKPFVPWGFNYDHESDGQLIEDYWDDKWPTVASAFQEMKELGANVVRIHLQFGKFMEGAIEPRKDALDQLARLVKLAEQTGLYLDLTGLGCYHKQDVPPWYDKLSERERWATQAIFWEAVAKTCSDSPAIFCYDLMNEPVVPGGTKKRDDWLGGAFAGKHFVQFIALETKGRARHEIAQQWIRTLVPAIRKHDQRHLVTVGLVPWSLDRPGLTSGFVPDKIAADLDFIAMHMYPEKGKVDEAIDTLKGFAAVGKPVVIEETFTLKCGAEELGQFIDKSQQFATGWIGFYWGKMPDEYRPPKTIGEALTLSWLELFQAKRGSILSAATNIAAPRTVEALWSDVDPRKEPLDAETVREWESESIKYRYVTFHIGDFKGESARMAAFYAFPQKLTKLPGLLHLHGGGQRAFLHEVEYYAKRGYACLSINWGGREMEDAKTDDPNTDWGAVDPTQQNVPGYFNLKPGDPYLDPFESPRNNNWYLLTVGARRGLTFLEQQPEVDADQLGVYGHSMGGNLTVYVAGTDNRVKVAAPSVGGQGFRTVPWKLLPEQKRRTPNGDMELFRATLGFQSYAPHIKAPLLWLGATNDFHGIMDDTYRTGDLIPGEVRYSLAPHLNHRFTPEFAVTRPLWIDQHLKDRFRLPDTPVSKLILDSDDAIPRLDVRPDLSMPVERVQILYSVDPDPQARFWRTAEATTVDNAWSAQLPLMSTDEPLFAFANVYYRLDKAEPVQFATPTSTFALSSRFHTATPKELRQAKVRSTDKPSLLIEDFASDWQDWYRLSPDNPHHWQYWTRKINDPKWRGHDGYQLSFDVKIEEPNELVVVLTKNFFRAYRGKQQDFVSPFVLKGGDDWKTVTLSPSDFVTLDQASPLQSWQHLDLFGFRAYYEQRNGGSKVGSDAWMGPQPQFRNLRWVVNDE
;
A
#
# COMPACT_ATOMS: atom_id res chain seq x y z
N MET A 1 31.39 -39.88 -62.79
CA MET A 1 32.40 -38.96 -62.23
C MET A 1 31.69 -37.96 -61.35
N THR A 2 32.25 -37.74 -60.16
CA THR A 2 31.99 -36.63 -59.20
C THR A 2 30.55 -36.38 -58.77
N THR A 3 30.22 -36.68 -57.51
CA THR A 3 29.83 -35.68 -56.50
C THR A 3 29.98 -36.30 -55.10
N ARG A 4 30.86 -35.74 -54.27
CA ARG A 4 30.98 -36.04 -52.83
C ARG A 4 29.96 -35.18 -52.08
N LEU A 5 29.07 -35.78 -51.29
CA LEU A 5 28.29 -35.07 -50.28
C LEU A 5 29.11 -35.01 -48.98
N LEU A 6 29.50 -33.80 -48.59
CA LEU A 6 29.95 -33.46 -47.25
C LEU A 6 28.71 -33.18 -46.39
N VAL A 7 28.47 -34.02 -45.38
CA VAL A 7 27.54 -33.72 -44.29
C VAL A 7 28.37 -33.07 -43.18
N ALA A 8 28.20 -31.77 -43.00
CA ALA A 8 28.75 -31.04 -41.87
C ALA A 8 27.89 -31.30 -40.63
N VAL A 9 28.51 -31.90 -39.61
CA VAL A 9 27.97 -32.00 -38.25
C VAL A 9 28.19 -30.64 -37.58
N PRO A 10 27.16 -29.97 -37.03
CA PRO A 10 27.39 -28.77 -36.24
C PRO A 10 27.98 -29.20 -34.89
N LEU A 11 29.23 -28.82 -34.64
CA LEU A 11 29.80 -28.79 -33.28
C LEU A 11 28.94 -27.83 -32.45
N LEU A 12 28.10 -28.38 -31.57
CA LEU A 12 27.58 -27.66 -30.42
C LEU A 12 28.76 -27.36 -29.49
N LEU A 13 29.31 -26.15 -29.64
CA LEU A 13 30.09 -25.50 -28.60
C LEU A 13 29.18 -25.41 -27.37
N PHE A 14 29.40 -26.27 -26.38
CA PHE A 14 29.00 -26.00 -25.01
C PHE A 14 29.75 -24.73 -24.59
N ALA A 15 29.09 -23.59 -24.71
CA ALA A 15 29.47 -22.42 -23.95
C ALA A 15 29.31 -22.81 -22.48
N VAL A 16 30.44 -23.12 -21.84
CA VAL A 16 30.52 -23.17 -20.38
C VAL A 16 30.20 -21.76 -19.91
N PHE A 17 28.94 -21.52 -19.56
CA PHE A 17 28.56 -20.38 -18.73
C PHE A 17 29.39 -20.50 -17.45
N HIS A 18 30.52 -19.79 -17.40
CA HIS A 18 31.10 -19.38 -16.13
C HIS A 18 30.17 -18.31 -15.59
N GLY A 19 29.02 -18.75 -15.04
CA GLY A 19 28.33 -17.96 -14.05
C GLY A 19 29.36 -17.71 -12.96
N SER A 20 29.69 -16.43 -12.74
CA SER A 20 30.42 -16.02 -11.56
C SER A 20 29.71 -16.66 -10.37
N SER A 21 30.28 -17.68 -9.73
CA SER A 21 29.75 -18.15 -8.46
C SER A 21 29.89 -16.96 -7.53
N ALA A 22 28.77 -16.37 -7.11
CA ALA A 22 28.80 -15.38 -6.06
C ALA A 22 29.54 -16.02 -4.88
N GLU A 23 30.62 -15.39 -4.42
CA GLU A 23 31.34 -15.87 -3.24
C GLU A 23 30.35 -15.96 -2.07
N MET A 24 30.46 -17.04 -1.28
CA MET A 24 29.59 -17.27 -0.14
C MET A 24 29.91 -16.24 0.95
N GLU A 25 28.88 -15.56 1.44
CA GLU A 25 28.99 -14.47 2.41
C GLU A 25 29.04 -15.01 3.85
N TRP A 26 29.61 -14.24 4.78
CA TRP A 26 29.65 -14.67 6.18
C TRP A 26 28.29 -14.44 6.86
N VAL A 27 27.86 -15.33 7.74
CA VAL A 27 26.63 -15.11 8.54
C VAL A 27 26.99 -14.44 9.86
N ARG A 28 26.24 -13.40 10.23
CA ARG A 28 26.33 -12.76 11.55
C ARG A 28 24.95 -12.47 12.12
N VAL A 29 24.89 -12.25 13.44
CA VAL A 29 23.68 -11.72 14.08
C VAL A 29 23.35 -10.33 13.53
N SER A 30 22.07 -10.07 13.29
CA SER A 30 21.57 -8.76 12.86
C SER A 30 21.82 -7.70 13.93
N SER A 31 21.95 -6.43 13.52
CA SER A 31 22.28 -5.33 14.46
C SER A 31 21.20 -5.05 15.52
N ASP A 32 19.99 -5.58 15.34
CA ASP A 32 18.89 -5.48 16.28
C ASP A 32 18.75 -6.71 17.20
N ASP A 33 19.69 -7.67 17.10
CA ASP A 33 19.72 -8.93 17.86
C ASP A 33 18.50 -9.86 17.63
N LYS A 34 17.78 -9.67 16.52
CA LYS A 34 16.53 -10.40 16.23
C LYS A 34 16.61 -11.45 15.13
N GLY A 35 17.74 -11.59 14.46
CA GLY A 35 17.91 -12.58 13.39
C GLY A 35 19.34 -12.67 12.90
N PHE A 36 19.52 -13.15 11.67
CA PHE A 36 20.83 -13.24 11.03
C PHE A 36 20.83 -12.49 9.70
N VAL A 37 22.01 -12.03 9.29
CA VAL A 37 22.24 -11.38 8.00
C VAL A 37 23.54 -11.89 7.39
N LEU A 38 23.61 -11.86 6.06
CA LEU A 38 24.84 -12.00 5.30
C LEU A 38 25.68 -10.72 5.48
N ALA A 39 26.96 -10.89 5.82
CA ALA A 39 27.78 -9.81 6.37
C ALA A 39 28.08 -8.71 5.34
N GLU A 40 28.31 -9.08 4.08
CA GLU A 40 28.68 -8.17 3.00
C GLU A 40 27.46 -7.44 2.42
N SER A 41 26.40 -8.17 2.10
CA SER A 41 25.20 -7.64 1.45
C SER A 41 24.16 -7.08 2.41
N GLY A 42 24.24 -7.45 3.70
CA GLY A 42 23.24 -7.12 4.71
C GLY A 42 21.90 -7.83 4.50
N LYS A 43 21.82 -8.78 3.54
CA LYS A 43 20.59 -9.53 3.27
C LYS A 43 20.24 -10.40 4.46
N PRO A 44 18.96 -10.51 4.85
CA PRO A 44 18.57 -11.44 5.89
C PRO A 44 18.93 -12.89 5.56
N PHE A 45 19.37 -13.61 6.57
CA PHE A 45 19.67 -15.03 6.52
C PHE A 45 18.76 -15.77 7.50
N VAL A 46 17.99 -16.75 6.99
CA VAL A 46 17.12 -17.62 7.80
C VAL A 46 17.59 -19.06 7.61
N PRO A 47 18.12 -19.71 8.66
CA PRO A 47 18.42 -21.13 8.61
C PRO A 47 17.17 -21.94 8.26
N TRP A 48 17.19 -22.59 7.11
CA TRP A 48 16.14 -23.48 6.64
C TRP A 48 16.81 -24.73 6.09
N GLY A 49 16.75 -25.82 6.84
CA GLY A 49 17.70 -26.90 6.62
C GLY A 49 17.35 -28.25 7.21
N PHE A 50 18.36 -29.11 7.19
CA PHE A 50 18.27 -30.48 7.67
C PHE A 50 19.42 -30.84 8.59
N ASN A 51 19.12 -31.63 9.62
CA ASN A 51 20.06 -32.49 10.29
C ASN A 51 20.39 -33.64 9.32
N TYR A 52 21.69 -33.85 9.08
CA TYR A 52 22.21 -34.98 8.31
C TYR A 52 23.22 -35.73 9.17
N ASP A 53 22.68 -36.53 10.09
CA ASP A 53 23.44 -37.30 11.07
C ASP A 53 23.65 -38.76 10.64
N HIS A 54 22.71 -39.33 9.88
CA HIS A 54 22.79 -40.71 9.38
C HIS A 54 22.10 -40.92 8.02
N GLU A 55 22.48 -42.01 7.36
CA GLU A 55 21.77 -42.55 6.19
C GLU A 55 20.58 -43.42 6.58
N SER A 56 19.72 -43.77 5.61
CA SER A 56 18.51 -44.58 5.86
C SER A 56 18.75 -45.96 6.51
N ASP A 57 19.99 -46.46 6.54
CA ASP A 57 20.39 -47.70 7.21
C ASP A 57 20.84 -47.51 8.68
N GLY A 58 20.88 -46.25 9.17
CA GLY A 58 21.20 -45.89 10.55
C GLY A 58 22.66 -45.54 10.81
N GLN A 59 23.57 -45.76 9.83
CA GLN A 59 25.00 -45.46 9.97
C GLN A 59 25.23 -43.95 10.09
N LEU A 60 26.04 -43.54 11.07
CA LEU A 60 26.39 -42.12 11.22
C LEU A 60 27.29 -41.68 10.08
N ILE A 61 27.29 -40.39 9.74
CA ILE A 61 28.10 -39.86 8.62
C ILE A 61 29.58 -40.28 8.71
N GLU A 62 30.15 -40.27 9.92
CA GLU A 62 31.56 -40.65 10.15
C GLU A 62 31.84 -42.16 10.04
N ASP A 63 30.81 -42.99 9.92
CA ASP A 63 30.98 -44.42 9.70
C ASP A 63 31.21 -44.78 8.22
N TYR A 64 30.87 -43.88 7.29
CA TYR A 64 30.93 -44.19 5.85
C TYR A 64 31.49 -43.07 4.96
N TRP A 65 31.69 -41.85 5.46
CA TRP A 65 32.12 -40.72 4.63
C TRP A 65 33.48 -40.91 3.92
N ASP A 66 34.36 -41.77 4.44
CA ASP A 66 35.66 -42.07 3.83
C ASP A 66 35.49 -43.01 2.63
N ASP A 67 34.72 -44.08 2.81
CA ASP A 67 34.54 -45.15 1.82
C ASP A 67 33.44 -44.83 0.79
N LYS A 68 32.44 -44.02 1.17
CA LYS A 68 31.24 -43.71 0.37
C LYS A 68 31.03 -42.21 0.19
N TRP A 69 32.10 -41.45 -0.05
CA TRP A 69 32.01 -40.01 -0.32
C TRP A 69 30.97 -39.59 -1.39
N PRO A 70 30.79 -40.32 -2.51
CA PRO A 70 29.77 -39.96 -3.50
C PRO A 70 28.35 -39.90 -2.91
N THR A 71 28.04 -40.71 -1.89
CA THR A 71 26.76 -40.67 -1.17
C THR A 71 26.61 -39.37 -0.41
N VAL A 72 27.64 -38.96 0.34
CA VAL A 72 27.64 -37.65 1.07
C VAL A 72 27.48 -36.48 0.09
N ALA A 73 28.22 -36.51 -1.03
CA ALA A 73 28.12 -35.48 -2.06
C ALA A 73 26.72 -35.43 -2.71
N SER A 74 26.10 -36.59 -2.96
CA SER A 74 24.73 -36.68 -3.47
C SER A 74 23.73 -36.09 -2.48
N ALA A 75 23.83 -36.46 -1.21
CA ALA A 75 22.94 -35.96 -0.17
C ALA A 75 22.99 -34.43 -0.04
N PHE A 76 24.18 -33.81 -0.14
CA PHE A 76 24.31 -32.35 -0.13
C PHE A 76 23.63 -31.70 -1.34
N GLN A 77 23.75 -32.28 -2.54
CA GLN A 77 23.04 -31.77 -3.72
C GLN A 77 21.52 -31.94 -3.57
N GLU A 78 21.07 -33.09 -3.11
CA GLU A 78 19.65 -33.38 -2.88
C GLU A 78 19.04 -32.42 -1.85
N MET A 79 19.73 -32.18 -0.72
CA MET A 79 19.29 -31.19 0.27
C MET A 79 19.22 -29.78 -0.33
N LYS A 80 20.17 -29.41 -1.19
CA LYS A 80 20.14 -28.13 -1.90
C LYS A 80 18.96 -28.04 -2.88
N GLU A 81 18.68 -29.11 -3.62
CA GLU A 81 17.55 -29.21 -4.55
C GLU A 81 16.20 -29.13 -3.83
N LEU A 82 16.08 -29.75 -2.65
CA LEU A 82 14.93 -29.63 -1.75
C LEU A 82 14.75 -28.20 -1.22
N GLY A 83 15.78 -27.36 -1.34
CA GLY A 83 15.74 -25.94 -1.03
C GLY A 83 16.34 -25.56 0.31
N ALA A 84 17.16 -26.44 0.90
CA ALA A 84 17.92 -26.11 2.10
C ALA A 84 18.98 -25.03 1.82
N ASN A 85 19.27 -24.22 2.83
CA ASN A 85 20.44 -23.35 2.88
C ASN A 85 21.38 -23.68 4.05
N VAL A 86 20.94 -24.51 5.01
CA VAL A 86 21.75 -24.97 6.15
C VAL A 86 21.70 -26.50 6.25
N VAL A 87 22.80 -27.11 6.66
CA VAL A 87 22.89 -28.52 7.04
C VAL A 87 23.55 -28.62 8.41
N ARG A 88 22.91 -29.31 9.35
CA ARG A 88 23.44 -29.60 10.68
C ARG A 88 24.13 -30.96 10.71
N ILE A 89 25.38 -30.99 11.14
CA ILE A 89 26.25 -32.16 11.16
C ILE A 89 26.73 -32.42 12.59
N HIS A 90 26.58 -33.67 13.05
CA HIS A 90 26.85 -34.05 14.43
C HIS A 90 28.17 -34.82 14.56
N LEU A 91 29.24 -34.12 14.94
CA LEU A 91 30.59 -34.66 15.07
C LEU A 91 30.73 -35.53 16.32
N GLN A 92 30.94 -36.83 16.14
CA GLN A 92 31.12 -37.79 17.21
C GLN A 92 32.51 -37.66 17.84
N PHE A 93 32.57 -37.35 19.14
CA PHE A 93 33.81 -37.12 19.89
C PHE A 93 34.83 -38.25 19.72
N GLY A 94 34.38 -39.51 19.83
CA GLY A 94 35.25 -40.68 19.73
C GLY A 94 35.89 -40.89 18.36
N LYS A 95 35.30 -40.31 17.29
CA LYS A 95 35.83 -40.37 15.93
C LYS A 95 36.89 -39.29 15.66
N PHE A 96 36.90 -38.22 16.45
CA PHE A 96 37.80 -37.08 16.29
C PHE A 96 38.94 -37.03 17.31
N MET A 97 38.89 -37.84 18.37
CA MET A 97 39.92 -37.88 19.41
C MET A 97 40.48 -39.29 19.55
N GLU A 98 41.81 -39.42 19.49
CA GLU A 98 42.52 -40.68 19.78
C GLU A 98 42.82 -40.80 21.28
N GLY A 99 43.20 -39.67 21.89
CA GLY A 99 43.49 -39.54 23.31
C GLY A 99 43.01 -38.20 23.87
N ALA A 100 43.23 -37.98 25.18
CA ALA A 100 42.72 -36.81 25.90
C ALA A 100 43.25 -35.46 25.40
N ILE A 101 44.37 -35.45 24.67
CA ILE A 101 45.00 -34.25 24.10
C ILE A 101 45.36 -34.43 22.61
N GLU A 102 44.89 -35.49 21.96
CA GLU A 102 45.32 -35.91 20.62
C GLU A 102 44.13 -35.98 19.65
N PRO A 103 43.84 -34.89 18.91
CA PRO A 103 42.88 -34.90 17.82
C PRO A 103 43.34 -35.79 16.66
N ARG A 104 42.40 -36.48 16.02
CA ARG A 104 42.64 -37.33 14.84
C ARG A 104 42.75 -36.49 13.58
N LYS A 105 43.94 -36.50 12.97
CA LYS A 105 44.23 -35.68 11.79
C LYS A 105 43.41 -36.08 10.57
N ASP A 106 43.22 -37.36 10.34
CA ASP A 106 42.41 -37.93 9.25
C ASP A 106 40.93 -37.48 9.34
N ALA A 107 40.33 -37.52 10.53
CA ALA A 107 38.96 -37.03 10.74
C ALA A 107 38.85 -35.51 10.46
N LEU A 108 39.85 -34.72 10.85
CA LEU A 108 39.88 -33.27 10.57
C LEU A 108 40.11 -32.97 9.09
N ASP A 109 40.96 -33.74 8.40
CA ASP A 109 41.18 -33.62 6.95
C ASP A 109 39.86 -33.93 6.19
N GLN A 110 39.09 -34.91 6.67
CA GLN A 110 37.79 -35.27 6.12
C GLN A 110 36.71 -34.22 6.43
N LEU A 111 36.72 -33.61 7.62
CA LEU A 111 35.89 -32.44 7.93
C LEU A 111 36.20 -31.26 6.99
N ALA A 112 37.48 -30.98 6.73
CA ALA A 112 37.87 -29.92 5.78
C ALA A 112 37.35 -30.21 4.35
N ARG A 113 37.28 -31.49 3.97
CA ARG A 113 36.66 -31.91 2.70
C ARG A 113 35.15 -31.66 2.68
N LEU A 114 34.45 -31.89 3.79
CA LEU A 114 33.02 -31.59 3.95
C LEU A 114 32.73 -30.10 3.88
N VAL A 115 33.55 -29.27 4.52
CA VAL A 115 33.45 -27.80 4.45
C VAL A 115 33.56 -27.32 2.99
N LYS A 116 34.51 -27.86 2.21
CA LYS A 116 34.63 -27.53 0.78
C LYS A 116 33.43 -27.97 -0.04
N LEU A 117 32.81 -29.11 0.29
CA LEU A 117 31.58 -29.55 -0.37
C LEU A 117 30.42 -28.58 -0.07
N ALA A 118 30.34 -28.09 1.17
CA ALA A 118 29.36 -27.10 1.59
C ALA A 118 29.53 -25.77 0.84
N GLU A 119 30.77 -25.28 0.69
CA GLU A 119 31.10 -24.12 -0.17
C GLU A 119 30.64 -24.32 -1.62
N GLN A 120 30.97 -25.48 -2.20
CA GLN A 120 30.64 -25.80 -3.60
C GLN A 120 29.13 -25.91 -3.85
N THR A 121 28.37 -26.36 -2.86
CA THR A 121 26.92 -26.51 -2.94
C THR A 121 26.17 -25.26 -2.48
N GLY A 122 26.87 -24.29 -1.87
CA GLY A 122 26.29 -23.10 -1.26
C GLY A 122 25.34 -23.45 -0.11
N LEU A 123 25.74 -24.40 0.73
CA LEU A 123 25.05 -24.80 1.96
C LEU A 123 25.90 -24.38 3.15
N TYR A 124 25.30 -23.72 4.15
CA TYR A 124 26.01 -23.42 5.39
C TYR A 124 25.94 -24.60 6.36
N LEU A 125 26.97 -24.77 7.18
CA LEU A 125 27.13 -25.86 8.13
C LEU A 125 26.88 -25.37 9.55
N ASP A 126 25.93 -26.01 10.21
CA ASP A 126 25.83 -26.01 11.66
C ASP A 126 26.60 -27.23 12.18
N LEU A 127 27.76 -27.01 12.79
CA LEU A 127 28.60 -28.09 13.30
C LEU A 127 28.32 -28.30 14.78
N THR A 128 27.57 -29.36 15.09
CA THR A 128 27.30 -29.80 16.46
C THR A 128 28.38 -30.76 16.94
N GLY A 129 29.15 -30.35 17.94
CA GLY A 129 30.27 -31.13 18.44
C GLY A 129 29.93 -32.11 19.56
N LEU A 130 30.96 -32.84 19.97
CA LEU A 130 30.96 -33.67 21.18
C LEU A 130 29.90 -34.79 21.21
N GLY A 131 29.45 -35.26 20.06
CA GLY A 131 28.49 -36.36 19.94
C GLY A 131 29.01 -37.65 20.56
N CYS A 132 28.13 -38.40 21.24
CA CYS A 132 28.41 -39.72 21.82
C CYS A 132 27.22 -40.67 21.59
N TYR A 133 26.68 -40.67 20.37
CA TYR A 133 25.39 -41.29 20.08
C TYR A 133 25.42 -42.80 20.23
N HIS A 134 26.50 -43.45 19.81
CA HIS A 134 26.71 -44.87 20.04
C HIS A 134 27.63 -45.08 21.25
N LYS A 135 27.10 -45.66 22.34
CA LYS A 135 27.86 -45.89 23.58
C LYS A 135 29.14 -46.71 23.32
N GLN A 136 29.09 -47.66 22.40
CA GLN A 136 30.23 -48.50 22.02
C GLN A 136 31.39 -47.71 21.39
N ASP A 137 31.12 -46.55 20.81
CA ASP A 137 32.11 -45.68 20.17
C ASP A 137 32.68 -44.63 21.15
N VAL A 138 32.14 -44.54 22.38
CA VAL A 138 32.67 -43.67 23.43
C VAL A 138 33.93 -44.32 24.01
N PRO A 139 35.12 -43.68 23.89
CA PRO A 139 36.35 -44.30 24.35
C PRO A 139 36.32 -44.58 25.86
N PRO A 140 36.69 -45.78 26.34
CA PRO A 140 36.68 -46.11 27.77
C PRO A 140 37.55 -45.19 28.64
N TRP A 141 38.57 -44.55 28.05
CA TRP A 141 39.40 -43.56 28.76
C TRP A 141 38.64 -42.25 29.01
N TYR A 142 37.74 -41.86 28.11
CA TYR A 142 36.99 -40.60 28.18
C TYR A 142 35.97 -40.63 29.31
N ASP A 143 35.30 -41.76 29.54
CA ASP A 143 34.36 -41.95 30.64
C ASP A 143 35.02 -41.96 32.03
N LYS A 144 36.33 -42.23 32.10
CA LYS A 144 37.10 -42.24 33.35
C LYS A 144 37.64 -40.87 33.76
N LEU A 145 37.60 -39.88 32.86
CA LEU A 145 38.10 -38.53 33.15
C LEU A 145 37.26 -37.87 34.25
N SER A 146 37.91 -37.07 35.10
CA SER A 146 37.19 -36.16 35.98
C SER A 146 36.46 -35.07 35.18
N GLU A 147 35.49 -34.39 35.79
CA GLU A 147 34.79 -33.24 35.16
C GLU A 147 35.75 -32.22 34.53
N ARG A 148 36.79 -31.83 35.28
CA ARG A 148 37.78 -30.85 34.81
C ARG A 148 38.60 -31.37 33.62
N GLU A 149 39.05 -32.62 33.69
CA GLU A 149 39.84 -33.23 32.61
C GLU A 149 38.98 -33.42 31.37
N ARG A 150 37.72 -33.85 31.53
CA ARG A 150 36.77 -34.02 30.43
C ARG A 150 36.50 -32.70 29.72
N TRP A 151 36.25 -31.61 30.46
CA TRP A 151 36.05 -30.28 29.87
C TRP A 151 37.31 -29.77 29.15
N ALA A 152 38.50 -30.01 29.72
CA ALA A 152 39.76 -29.64 29.07
C ALA A 152 39.97 -30.40 27.76
N THR A 153 39.66 -31.70 27.73
CA THR A 153 39.70 -32.50 26.51
C THR A 153 38.67 -32.05 25.48
N GLN A 154 37.45 -31.69 25.90
CA GLN A 154 36.43 -31.13 25.01
C GLN A 154 36.85 -29.78 24.42
N ALA A 155 37.56 -28.95 25.19
CA ALA A 155 38.13 -27.70 24.70
C ALA A 155 39.17 -27.94 23.61
N ILE A 156 40.00 -29.00 23.73
CA ILE A 156 40.98 -29.38 22.70
C ILE A 156 40.29 -29.86 21.42
N PHE A 157 39.21 -30.63 21.53
CA PHE A 157 38.37 -31.00 20.38
C PHE A 157 37.87 -29.75 19.65
N TRP A 158 37.28 -28.81 20.38
CA TRP A 158 36.75 -27.57 19.80
C TRP A 158 37.84 -26.66 19.23
N GLU A 159 39.02 -26.61 19.86
CA GLU A 159 40.18 -25.90 19.32
C GLU A 159 40.58 -26.47 17.94
N ALA A 160 40.60 -27.80 17.80
CA ALA A 160 40.96 -28.47 16.56
C ALA A 160 39.92 -28.30 15.44
N VAL A 161 38.62 -28.39 15.78
CA VAL A 161 37.51 -28.16 14.85
C VAL A 161 37.51 -26.70 14.37
N ALA A 162 37.54 -25.73 15.29
CA ALA A 162 37.54 -24.31 14.96
C ALA A 162 38.74 -23.95 14.06
N LYS A 163 39.94 -24.43 14.39
CA LYS A 163 41.14 -24.23 13.55
C LYS A 163 40.99 -24.79 12.14
N THR A 164 40.27 -25.89 11.98
CA THR A 164 40.05 -26.53 10.67
C THR A 164 39.08 -25.72 9.81
N CYS A 165 38.13 -25.04 10.43
CA CYS A 165 36.98 -24.46 9.76
C CYS A 165 36.97 -22.92 9.70
N SER A 166 37.84 -22.23 10.45
CA SER A 166 37.78 -20.78 10.70
C SER A 166 37.80 -19.88 9.46
N ASP A 167 38.42 -20.36 8.37
CA ASP A 167 38.62 -19.56 7.15
C ASP A 167 37.45 -19.67 6.16
N SER A 168 36.51 -20.59 6.39
CA SER A 168 35.43 -20.87 5.44
C SER A 168 34.13 -20.14 5.83
N PRO A 169 33.53 -19.34 4.94
CA PRO A 169 32.19 -18.76 5.16
C PRO A 169 31.08 -19.82 5.16
N ALA A 170 31.39 -21.07 4.79
CA ALA A 170 30.42 -22.15 4.82
C ALA A 170 30.04 -22.59 6.23
N ILE A 171 30.71 -22.14 7.30
CA ILE A 171 30.25 -22.40 8.66
C ILE A 171 29.19 -21.35 9.02
N PHE A 172 27.97 -21.81 9.35
CA PHE A 172 26.98 -20.95 10.01
C PHE A 172 27.30 -20.79 11.49
N CYS A 173 27.52 -21.91 12.19
CA CYS A 173 27.81 -21.89 13.62
C CYS A 173 28.52 -23.15 14.13
N TYR A 174 29.06 -23.02 15.34
CA TYR A 174 29.50 -24.11 16.19
C TYR A 174 28.46 -24.33 17.31
N ASP A 175 27.73 -25.42 17.28
CA ASP A 175 26.85 -25.87 18.35
C ASP A 175 27.66 -26.76 19.32
N LEU A 176 27.86 -26.28 20.57
CA LEU A 176 28.82 -26.89 21.49
C LEU A 176 28.52 -28.36 21.80
N MET A 177 27.24 -28.74 21.88
CA MET A 177 26.80 -30.11 22.14
C MET A 177 25.29 -30.24 21.92
N ASN A 178 24.89 -31.38 21.39
CA ASN A 178 23.49 -31.81 21.33
C ASN A 178 22.95 -32.15 22.74
N GLU A 179 21.88 -31.50 23.16
CA GLU A 179 21.12 -31.77 24.40
C GLU A 179 21.96 -31.98 25.69
N PRO A 180 22.87 -31.05 26.06
CA PRO A 180 23.67 -31.18 27.26
C PRO A 180 22.84 -30.91 28.51
N VAL A 181 23.16 -31.62 29.59
CA VAL A 181 22.44 -31.54 30.86
C VAL A 181 23.38 -31.55 32.07
N VAL A 182 22.92 -30.98 33.17
CA VAL A 182 23.58 -31.01 34.46
C VAL A 182 22.80 -31.95 35.37
N PRO A 183 23.42 -32.84 36.16
CA PRO A 183 22.70 -33.79 37.00
C PRO A 183 21.76 -33.10 38.00
N GLY A 184 20.56 -33.66 38.14
CA GLY A 184 19.62 -33.31 39.20
C GLY A 184 19.81 -34.20 40.43
N GLY A 185 19.61 -33.64 41.63
CA GLY A 185 19.75 -34.37 42.90
C GLY A 185 21.16 -34.33 43.51
N THR A 186 21.33 -34.98 44.66
CA THR A 186 22.57 -34.95 45.46
C THR A 186 23.48 -36.17 45.26
N LYS A 187 23.01 -37.21 44.55
CA LYS A 187 23.78 -38.44 44.31
C LYS A 187 24.63 -38.29 43.05
N LYS A 188 25.91 -38.67 43.14
CA LYS A 188 26.80 -38.78 41.98
C LYS A 188 26.31 -39.85 41.01
N ARG A 189 26.34 -39.53 39.71
CA ARG A 189 26.04 -40.44 38.60
C ARG A 189 27.22 -41.37 38.29
N ASP A 190 26.89 -42.53 37.76
CA ASP A 190 27.87 -43.54 37.31
C ASP A 190 28.15 -43.47 35.80
N ASP A 191 27.35 -42.71 35.04
CA ASP A 191 27.50 -42.56 33.59
C ASP A 191 27.28 -41.10 33.15
N TRP A 192 28.04 -40.69 32.13
CA TRP A 192 27.97 -39.41 31.44
C TRP A 192 26.83 -39.36 30.43
N LEU A 193 26.28 -40.49 29.99
CA LEU A 193 25.16 -40.51 29.04
C LEU A 193 23.79 -40.54 29.73
N GLY A 194 22.80 -39.97 29.05
CA GLY A 194 21.38 -40.12 29.36
C GLY A 194 20.82 -41.47 28.92
N GLY A 195 19.50 -41.64 29.07
CA GLY A 195 18.81 -42.83 28.58
C GLY A 195 18.89 -42.95 27.05
N ALA A 196 18.97 -44.18 26.55
CA ALA A 196 18.99 -44.44 25.11
C ALA A 196 17.59 -44.29 24.51
N PHE A 197 17.51 -43.72 23.30
CA PHE A 197 16.32 -43.68 22.46
C PHE A 197 16.66 -44.33 21.11
N ALA A 198 15.90 -45.34 20.70
CA ALA A 198 16.15 -46.13 19.49
C ALA A 198 17.60 -46.66 19.38
N GLY A 199 18.24 -46.98 20.52
CA GLY A 199 19.63 -47.47 20.57
C GLY A 199 20.72 -46.39 20.54
N LYS A 200 20.35 -45.10 20.46
CA LYS A 200 21.27 -43.95 20.46
C LYS A 200 21.14 -43.11 21.74
N HIS A 201 22.21 -42.44 22.15
CA HIS A 201 22.26 -41.56 23.32
C HIS A 201 22.40 -40.08 22.90
N PHE A 202 21.28 -39.36 22.84
CA PHE A 202 21.27 -37.95 22.43
C PHE A 202 21.55 -36.97 23.56
N VAL A 203 21.13 -37.31 24.79
CA VAL A 203 21.34 -36.49 26.00
C VAL A 203 22.66 -36.85 26.68
N GLN A 204 23.46 -35.84 27.00
CA GLN A 204 24.75 -36.01 27.68
C GLN A 204 24.88 -35.13 28.92
N PHE A 205 25.40 -35.71 30.00
CA PHE A 205 25.73 -34.96 31.20
C PHE A 205 27.10 -34.29 31.05
N ILE A 206 27.18 -33.00 31.38
CA ILE A 206 28.47 -32.28 31.43
C ILE A 206 29.19 -32.47 32.77
N ALA A 207 28.51 -33.03 33.78
CA ALA A 207 29.06 -33.31 35.11
C ALA A 207 28.39 -34.56 35.70
N LEU A 208 29.08 -35.31 36.56
CA LEU A 208 28.49 -36.47 37.26
C LEU A 208 27.81 -36.09 38.57
N GLU A 209 28.11 -34.91 39.13
CA GLU A 209 27.54 -34.38 40.37
C GLU A 209 27.65 -32.85 40.41
N THR A 210 26.83 -32.16 41.21
CA THR A 210 26.85 -30.69 41.27
C THR A 210 27.94 -30.13 42.19
N LYS A 211 28.40 -30.93 43.17
CA LYS A 211 29.33 -30.50 44.24
C LYS A 211 28.86 -29.23 44.97
N GLY A 212 27.54 -29.07 45.13
CA GLY A 212 26.93 -27.93 45.81
C GLY A 212 26.76 -26.66 44.95
N ARG A 213 27.24 -26.64 43.70
CA ARG A 213 27.03 -25.52 42.76
C ARG A 213 25.60 -25.51 42.23
N ALA A 214 25.07 -24.34 41.89
CA ALA A 214 23.80 -24.28 41.18
C ALA A 214 23.97 -24.85 39.76
N ARG A 215 22.95 -25.55 39.25
CA ARG A 215 23.07 -26.27 37.96
C ARG A 215 23.37 -25.32 36.79
N HIS A 216 22.77 -24.14 36.76
CA HIS A 216 23.03 -23.13 35.73
C HIS A 216 24.44 -22.54 35.79
N GLU A 217 25.07 -22.48 36.97
CA GLU A 217 26.47 -22.03 37.09
C GLU A 217 27.44 -23.07 36.49
N ILE A 218 27.15 -24.37 36.64
CA ILE A 218 27.94 -25.44 36.01
C ILE A 218 27.83 -25.34 34.49
N ALA A 219 26.61 -25.15 33.96
CA ALA A 219 26.39 -24.94 32.53
C ALA A 219 27.16 -23.72 31.99
N GLN A 220 27.08 -22.56 32.67
CA GLN A 220 27.85 -21.37 32.31
C GLN A 220 29.36 -21.61 32.35
N GLN A 221 29.88 -22.27 33.39
CA GLN A 221 31.32 -22.57 33.50
C GLN A 221 31.82 -23.46 32.36
N TRP A 222 31.00 -24.43 31.95
CA TRP A 222 31.31 -25.30 30.83
C TRP A 222 31.34 -24.51 29.51
N ILE A 223 30.33 -23.71 29.22
CA ILE A 223 30.30 -22.81 28.04
C ILE A 223 31.53 -21.90 28.03
N ARG A 224 31.83 -21.25 29.17
CA ARG A 224 33.01 -20.38 29.34
C ARG A 224 34.35 -21.11 29.31
N THR A 225 34.36 -22.43 29.31
CA THR A 225 35.57 -23.23 29.07
C THR A 225 35.75 -23.49 27.57
N LEU A 226 34.66 -23.78 26.84
CA LEU A 226 34.72 -24.18 25.44
C LEU A 226 34.75 -22.99 24.48
N VAL A 227 33.96 -21.95 24.71
CA VAL A 227 33.89 -20.77 23.83
C VAL A 227 35.28 -20.12 23.66
N PRO A 228 36.08 -19.87 24.71
CA PRO A 228 37.43 -19.34 24.52
C PRO A 228 38.37 -20.25 23.71
N ALA A 229 38.18 -21.57 23.75
CA ALA A 229 38.98 -22.51 22.96
C ALA A 229 38.68 -22.40 21.46
N ILE A 230 37.41 -22.22 21.10
CA ILE A 230 36.99 -21.87 19.74
C ILE A 230 37.58 -20.50 19.35
N ARG A 231 37.37 -19.48 20.20
CA ARG A 231 37.83 -18.11 19.95
C ARG A 231 39.34 -17.99 19.81
N LYS A 232 40.14 -18.95 20.28
CA LYS A 232 41.58 -18.96 20.01
C LYS A 232 41.92 -18.96 18.52
N HIS A 233 41.09 -19.57 17.68
CA HIS A 233 41.30 -19.66 16.22
C HIS A 233 40.22 -18.93 15.42
N ASP A 234 39.00 -18.80 15.96
CA ASP A 234 37.87 -18.26 15.22
C ASP A 234 37.11 -17.16 15.98
N GLN A 235 37.23 -15.92 15.50
CA GLN A 235 36.58 -14.75 16.07
C GLN A 235 35.24 -14.39 15.41
N ARG A 236 34.82 -15.11 14.36
CA ARG A 236 33.73 -14.67 13.47
C ARG A 236 32.49 -15.55 13.58
N HIS A 237 32.65 -16.87 13.53
CA HIS A 237 31.50 -17.78 13.44
C HIS A 237 30.69 -17.80 14.74
N LEU A 238 29.38 -18.00 14.62
CA LEU A 238 28.46 -17.97 15.73
C LEU A 238 28.61 -19.22 16.60
N VAL A 239 28.34 -19.10 17.90
CA VAL A 239 28.37 -20.22 18.85
C VAL A 239 27.02 -20.38 19.56
N THR A 240 26.52 -21.61 19.65
CA THR A 240 25.25 -21.96 20.30
C THR A 240 25.36 -23.26 21.11
N VAL A 241 24.24 -23.71 21.68
CA VAL A 241 24.07 -25.01 22.35
C VAL A 241 22.68 -25.56 22.00
N GLY A 242 22.57 -26.82 21.58
CA GLY A 242 21.29 -27.48 21.30
C GLY A 242 20.44 -27.74 22.55
N LEU A 243 19.46 -26.89 22.83
CA LEU A 243 18.64 -26.95 24.04
C LEU A 243 17.36 -27.78 23.88
N VAL A 244 17.00 -28.49 24.94
CA VAL A 244 15.74 -29.24 25.05
C VAL A 244 14.60 -28.39 25.65
N PRO A 245 13.30 -28.69 25.39
CA PRO A 245 12.17 -27.90 25.90
C PRO A 245 12.15 -27.70 27.42
N TRP A 246 12.64 -28.69 28.15
CA TRP A 246 12.77 -28.69 29.60
C TRP A 246 14.05 -27.98 30.09
N SER A 247 14.65 -27.15 29.26
CA SER A 247 15.68 -26.18 29.66
C SER A 247 15.09 -24.93 30.30
N LEU A 248 13.83 -24.61 30.01
CA LEU A 248 13.11 -23.57 30.72
C LEU A 248 12.92 -23.95 32.18
N ASP A 249 13.13 -22.99 33.08
CA ASP A 249 13.01 -23.21 34.52
C ASP A 249 11.53 -23.29 34.92
N ARG A 250 10.97 -24.50 34.80
CA ARG A 250 9.58 -24.84 35.14
C ARG A 250 9.57 -25.95 36.19
N PRO A 251 8.53 -26.03 37.05
CA PRO A 251 8.39 -27.14 38.00
C PRO A 251 8.44 -28.49 37.29
N GLY A 252 9.34 -29.38 37.72
CA GLY A 252 9.51 -30.72 37.14
C GLY A 252 10.93 -31.00 36.67
N LEU A 253 11.06 -31.72 35.55
CA LEU A 253 12.34 -32.05 34.93
C LEU A 253 12.96 -30.78 34.33
N THR A 254 14.20 -30.48 34.68
CA THR A 254 14.97 -29.33 34.13
C THR A 254 16.35 -29.77 33.67
N SER A 255 16.95 -29.12 32.67
CA SER A 255 18.29 -29.49 32.11
C SER A 255 19.45 -28.91 32.90
N GLY A 256 19.24 -27.79 33.57
CA GLY A 256 20.30 -26.98 34.14
C GLY A 256 20.86 -25.95 33.17
N PHE A 257 20.55 -26.05 31.87
CA PHE A 257 20.87 -25.04 30.86
C PHE A 257 19.73 -24.03 30.74
N VAL A 258 19.58 -23.15 31.74
CA VAL A 258 18.49 -22.15 31.74
C VAL A 258 18.82 -21.03 30.74
N PRO A 259 17.98 -20.77 29.71
CA PRO A 259 18.27 -19.79 28.65
C PRO A 259 18.67 -18.41 29.17
N ASP A 260 17.89 -17.83 30.08
CA ASP A 260 18.16 -16.52 30.70
C ASP A 260 19.52 -16.42 31.40
N LYS A 261 20.10 -17.57 31.81
CA LYS A 261 21.40 -17.61 32.48
C LYS A 261 22.54 -17.78 31.49
N ILE A 262 22.36 -18.56 30.44
CA ILE A 262 23.46 -18.90 29.51
C ILE A 262 23.50 -18.00 28.27
N ALA A 263 22.41 -17.30 27.94
CA ALA A 263 22.28 -16.53 26.70
C ALA A 263 23.40 -15.51 26.50
N ALA A 264 23.93 -14.90 27.57
CA ALA A 264 25.02 -13.92 27.47
C ALA A 264 26.34 -14.52 26.93
N ASP A 265 26.52 -15.84 27.05
CA ASP A 265 27.73 -16.55 26.62
C ASP A 265 27.57 -17.25 25.25
N LEU A 266 26.40 -17.10 24.59
CA LEU A 266 26.07 -17.68 23.27
C LEU A 266 25.68 -16.59 22.29
N ASP A 267 25.84 -16.79 20.98
CA ASP A 267 25.45 -15.79 19.98
C ASP A 267 23.94 -15.83 19.67
N PHE A 268 23.34 -17.02 19.71
CA PHE A 268 21.89 -17.24 19.56
C PHE A 268 21.44 -18.44 20.40
N ILE A 269 20.14 -18.72 20.42
CA ILE A 269 19.55 -19.87 21.10
C ILE A 269 19.16 -20.93 20.07
N ALA A 270 19.73 -22.11 20.17
CA ALA A 270 19.24 -23.28 19.44
C ALA A 270 18.36 -24.14 20.36
N MET A 271 17.23 -24.62 19.85
CA MET A 271 16.32 -25.45 20.64
C MET A 271 15.58 -26.51 19.82
N HIS A 272 15.31 -27.65 20.44
CA HIS A 272 14.64 -28.79 19.83
C HIS A 272 13.15 -28.77 20.18
N MET A 273 12.27 -28.81 19.17
CA MET A 273 10.82 -28.81 19.40
C MET A 273 10.12 -29.80 18.48
N TYR A 274 9.36 -30.72 19.08
CA TYR A 274 8.51 -31.66 18.38
C TYR A 274 7.06 -31.47 18.84
N PRO A 275 6.26 -30.64 18.14
CA PRO A 275 4.89 -30.35 18.53
C PRO A 275 4.04 -31.63 18.64
N GLU A 276 3.22 -31.71 19.68
CA GLU A 276 2.29 -32.82 19.89
C GLU A 276 0.93 -32.52 19.24
N LYS A 277 0.25 -33.57 18.78
CA LYS A 277 -1.10 -33.48 18.22
C LYS A 277 -2.05 -32.75 19.17
N GLY A 278 -2.74 -31.73 18.65
CA GLY A 278 -3.67 -30.88 19.41
C GLY A 278 -3.00 -29.87 20.36
N LYS A 279 -1.67 -29.74 20.36
CA LYS A 279 -0.90 -28.92 21.32
C LYS A 279 0.06 -27.93 20.66
N VAL A 280 -0.26 -27.47 19.45
CA VAL A 280 0.56 -26.46 18.74
C VAL A 280 0.74 -25.20 19.58
N ASP A 281 -0.30 -24.73 20.26
CA ASP A 281 -0.22 -23.52 21.09
C ASP A 281 0.69 -23.70 22.32
N GLU A 282 0.73 -24.88 22.92
CA GLU A 282 1.66 -25.20 24.03
C GLU A 282 3.13 -25.22 23.55
N ALA A 283 3.37 -25.71 22.33
CA ALA A 283 4.68 -25.66 21.70
C ALA A 283 5.11 -24.21 21.43
N ILE A 284 4.19 -23.36 20.96
CA ILE A 284 4.44 -21.91 20.78
C ILE A 284 4.71 -21.23 22.11
N ASP A 285 3.98 -21.53 23.18
CA ASP A 285 4.24 -20.96 24.51
C ASP A 285 5.57 -21.41 25.11
N THR A 286 6.02 -22.61 24.76
CA THR A 286 7.37 -23.06 25.10
C THR A 286 8.41 -22.28 24.29
N LEU A 287 8.24 -22.11 22.98
CA LEU A 287 9.12 -21.30 22.15
C LEU A 287 9.22 -19.84 22.65
N LYS A 288 8.11 -19.21 23.04
CA LYS A 288 8.10 -17.87 23.64
C LYS A 288 9.01 -17.77 24.87
N GLY A 289 9.08 -18.83 25.67
CA GLY A 289 9.96 -18.88 26.84
C GLY A 289 11.44 -18.80 26.46
N PHE A 290 11.84 -19.43 25.35
CA PHE A 290 13.21 -19.30 24.82
C PHE A 290 13.44 -17.94 24.16
N ALA A 291 12.47 -17.43 23.40
CA ALA A 291 12.57 -16.13 22.74
C ALA A 291 12.61 -14.94 23.71
N ALA A 292 12.12 -15.11 24.95
CA ALA A 292 12.10 -14.08 25.98
C ALA A 292 13.49 -13.55 26.36
N VAL A 293 14.57 -14.29 26.06
CA VAL A 293 15.95 -13.85 26.33
C VAL A 293 16.42 -12.72 25.42
N GLY A 294 15.68 -12.44 24.32
CA GLY A 294 16.01 -11.36 23.39
C GLY A 294 17.15 -11.68 22.42
N LYS A 295 17.39 -12.96 22.12
CA LYS A 295 18.34 -13.42 21.10
C LYS A 295 17.61 -14.13 19.95
N PRO A 296 18.23 -14.27 18.76
CA PRO A 296 17.67 -15.11 17.70
C PRO A 296 17.46 -16.54 18.20
N VAL A 297 16.38 -17.20 17.75
CA VAL A 297 16.06 -18.57 18.16
C VAL A 297 15.96 -19.46 16.94
N VAL A 298 16.81 -20.48 16.82
CA VAL A 298 16.73 -21.50 15.77
C VAL A 298 16.06 -22.74 16.36
N ILE A 299 14.97 -23.19 15.72
CA ILE A 299 14.39 -24.51 16.00
C ILE A 299 15.25 -25.53 15.26
N GLU A 300 16.28 -26.00 15.95
CA GLU A 300 17.38 -26.78 15.41
C GLU A 300 17.02 -28.26 15.17
N GLU A 301 15.93 -28.71 15.79
CA GLU A 301 15.30 -29.99 15.48
C GLU A 301 13.78 -29.91 15.54
N THR A 302 13.13 -30.31 14.46
CA THR A 302 11.68 -30.55 14.39
C THR A 302 11.34 -31.61 13.34
N PHE A 303 10.27 -32.37 13.55
CA PHE A 303 9.83 -33.41 12.62
C PHE A 303 8.36 -33.77 12.84
N THR A 304 7.74 -34.46 11.88
CA THR A 304 6.36 -35.02 11.95
C THR A 304 6.27 -36.22 12.91
N LEU A 305 6.98 -36.18 14.04
CA LEU A 305 7.11 -37.30 14.97
C LEU A 305 5.87 -37.47 15.86
N LYS A 306 5.33 -36.37 16.40
CA LYS A 306 4.25 -36.37 17.40
C LYS A 306 2.98 -35.66 16.93
N CYS A 307 3.00 -35.09 15.73
CA CYS A 307 1.86 -34.45 15.06
C CYS A 307 1.94 -34.71 13.54
N GLY A 308 0.85 -34.45 12.82
CA GLY A 308 0.83 -34.53 11.35
C GLY A 308 1.44 -33.29 10.68
N ALA A 309 1.73 -33.36 9.37
CA ALA A 309 2.29 -32.22 8.63
C ALA A 309 1.43 -30.96 8.65
N GLU A 310 0.10 -31.09 8.75
CA GLU A 310 -0.78 -29.92 8.89
C GLU A 310 -0.48 -29.14 10.18
N GLU A 311 -0.48 -29.83 11.33
CA GLU A 311 -0.20 -29.22 12.64
C GLU A 311 1.25 -28.73 12.75
N LEU A 312 2.21 -29.48 12.18
CA LEU A 312 3.59 -29.02 12.10
C LEU A 312 3.72 -27.77 11.23
N GLY A 313 3.00 -27.71 10.10
CA GLY A 313 2.93 -26.53 9.25
C GLY A 313 2.34 -25.32 9.96
N GLN A 314 1.28 -25.52 10.76
CA GLN A 314 0.70 -24.49 11.61
C GLN A 314 1.68 -24.02 12.70
N PHE A 315 2.44 -24.94 13.30
CA PHE A 315 3.48 -24.61 14.26
C PHE A 315 4.57 -23.76 13.62
N ILE A 316 5.08 -24.16 12.45
CA ILE A 316 6.08 -23.40 11.68
C ILE A 316 5.54 -21.98 11.41
N ASP A 317 4.32 -21.84 10.90
CA ASP A 317 3.71 -20.53 10.61
C ASP A 317 3.60 -19.64 11.85
N LYS A 318 3.06 -20.17 12.96
CA LYS A 318 2.92 -19.43 14.22
C LYS A 318 4.27 -19.10 14.86
N SER A 319 5.28 -19.94 14.64
CA SER A 319 6.60 -19.79 15.25
C SER A 319 7.44 -18.68 14.63
N GLN A 320 7.13 -18.21 13.41
CA GLN A 320 7.88 -17.15 12.71
C GLN A 320 7.99 -15.83 13.49
N GLN A 321 7.09 -15.59 14.46
CA GLN A 321 7.18 -14.42 15.34
C GLN A 321 8.29 -14.54 16.41
N PHE A 322 8.72 -15.75 16.72
CA PHE A 322 9.60 -16.06 17.86
C PHE A 322 10.85 -16.85 17.48
N ALA A 323 10.85 -17.53 16.32
CA ALA A 323 11.96 -18.27 15.76
C ALA A 323 12.46 -17.61 14.46
N THR A 324 13.75 -17.76 14.22
CA THR A 324 14.51 -17.16 13.11
C THR A 324 15.13 -18.21 12.20
N GLY A 325 14.88 -19.50 12.45
CA GLY A 325 15.34 -20.62 11.63
C GLY A 325 14.70 -21.94 12.06
N TRP A 326 14.65 -22.91 11.14
CA TRP A 326 14.08 -24.23 11.34
C TRP A 326 14.91 -25.29 10.61
N ILE A 327 15.28 -26.33 11.33
CA ILE A 327 16.06 -27.44 10.83
C ILE A 327 15.31 -28.74 11.18
N GLY A 328 14.98 -29.54 10.16
CA GLY A 328 14.38 -30.86 10.35
C GLY A 328 15.36 -31.96 9.99
N PHE A 329 14.93 -33.00 9.28
CA PHE A 329 15.80 -34.16 9.00
C PHE A 329 15.82 -34.55 7.52
N TYR A 330 17.00 -35.00 7.06
CA TYR A 330 17.20 -35.65 5.78
C TYR A 330 18.02 -36.93 5.98
N TRP A 331 17.54 -38.05 5.44
CA TRP A 331 18.18 -39.38 5.62
C TRP A 331 18.46 -40.06 4.28
N GLY A 332 18.93 -39.29 3.30
CA GLY A 332 19.54 -39.78 2.06
C GLY A 332 18.58 -40.30 0.99
N LYS A 333 17.32 -39.83 0.99
CA LYS A 333 16.33 -40.16 -0.05
C LYS A 333 15.44 -38.97 -0.39
N MET A 334 15.20 -38.78 -1.67
CA MET A 334 14.29 -37.77 -2.21
C MET A 334 12.81 -38.20 -2.07
N PRO A 335 11.84 -37.25 -2.08
CA PRO A 335 10.41 -37.56 -1.96
C PRO A 335 9.91 -38.63 -2.94
N ASP A 336 10.40 -38.63 -4.18
CA ASP A 336 9.99 -39.61 -5.19
C ASP A 336 10.40 -41.05 -4.85
N GLU A 337 11.49 -41.22 -4.12
CA GLU A 337 11.96 -42.55 -3.67
C GLU A 337 11.11 -43.12 -2.53
N TYR A 338 10.38 -42.26 -1.83
CA TYR A 338 9.40 -42.66 -0.82
C TYR A 338 8.00 -42.91 -1.40
N ARG A 339 7.73 -42.66 -2.69
CA ARG A 339 6.39 -42.81 -3.27
C ARG A 339 6.20 -44.18 -3.95
N PRO A 340 5.17 -44.97 -3.58
CA PRO A 340 4.33 -44.86 -2.38
C PRO A 340 5.07 -45.33 -1.11
N PRO A 341 4.77 -44.77 0.08
CA PRO A 341 5.49 -45.13 1.30
C PRO A 341 5.15 -46.55 1.74
N LYS A 342 6.16 -47.33 2.12
CA LYS A 342 6.04 -48.75 2.51
C LYS A 342 5.93 -48.94 4.02
N THR A 343 6.39 -47.96 4.81
CA THR A 343 6.35 -47.99 6.28
C THR A 343 5.81 -46.69 6.85
N ILE A 344 5.42 -46.70 8.14
CA ILE A 344 5.01 -45.48 8.85
C ILE A 344 6.16 -44.47 8.89
N GLY A 345 7.40 -44.92 9.12
CA GLY A 345 8.57 -44.04 9.11
C GLY A 345 8.76 -43.35 7.77
N GLU A 346 8.67 -44.10 6.66
CA GLU A 346 8.72 -43.54 5.30
C GLU A 346 7.59 -42.54 5.04
N ALA A 347 6.38 -42.81 5.52
CA ALA A 347 5.25 -41.88 5.39
C ALA A 347 5.47 -40.58 6.17
N LEU A 348 6.03 -40.65 7.38
CA LEU A 348 6.36 -39.47 8.18
C LEU A 348 7.47 -38.63 7.51
N THR A 349 8.52 -39.28 7.02
CA THR A 349 9.62 -38.60 6.30
C THR A 349 9.14 -37.95 5.02
N LEU A 350 8.37 -38.66 4.19
CA LEU A 350 7.79 -38.09 2.98
C LEU A 350 6.94 -36.85 3.31
N SER A 351 6.07 -36.97 4.33
CA SER A 351 5.21 -35.87 4.76
C SER A 351 6.00 -34.65 5.27
N TRP A 352 7.13 -34.87 5.94
CA TRP A 352 8.05 -33.80 6.33
C TRP A 352 8.71 -33.14 5.11
N LEU A 353 9.28 -33.91 4.19
CA LEU A 353 9.99 -33.37 3.01
C LEU A 353 9.04 -32.55 2.10
N GLU A 354 7.81 -33.03 1.91
CA GLU A 354 6.78 -32.29 1.16
C GLU A 354 6.40 -30.98 1.86
N LEU A 355 6.21 -31.00 3.19
CA LEU A 355 5.96 -29.80 3.97
C LEU A 355 7.13 -28.82 3.89
N PHE A 356 8.36 -29.33 3.97
CA PHE A 356 9.58 -28.52 3.88
C PHE A 356 9.64 -27.77 2.53
N GLN A 357 9.44 -28.47 1.42
CA GLN A 357 9.42 -27.84 0.10
C GLN A 357 8.29 -26.81 -0.03
N ALA A 358 7.09 -27.13 0.48
CA ALA A 358 5.93 -26.24 0.42
C ALA A 358 6.13 -24.94 1.22
N LYS A 359 6.84 -25.01 2.36
CA LYS A 359 7.10 -23.85 3.25
C LYS A 359 8.30 -23.02 2.83
N ARG A 360 9.19 -23.53 1.98
CA ARG A 360 10.42 -22.84 1.51
C ARG A 360 10.14 -21.40 1.08
N GLY A 361 9.17 -21.21 0.17
CA GLY A 361 8.83 -19.90 -0.38
C GLY A 361 8.41 -18.91 0.70
N SER A 362 7.52 -19.30 1.60
CA SER A 362 7.06 -18.43 2.69
C SER A 362 8.16 -18.17 3.72
N ILE A 363 8.99 -19.15 4.07
CA ILE A 363 10.02 -19.00 5.12
C ILE A 363 11.20 -18.18 4.62
N LEU A 364 11.72 -18.48 3.43
CA LEU A 364 12.87 -17.78 2.88
C LEU A 364 12.51 -16.39 2.32
N SER A 365 11.24 -16.13 2.00
CA SER A 365 10.77 -14.75 1.74
C SER A 365 10.42 -14.00 3.02
N ALA A 366 9.92 -14.66 4.07
CA ALA A 366 9.72 -14.04 5.39
C ALA A 366 11.04 -13.63 6.08
N ALA A 367 12.19 -14.16 5.64
CA ALA A 367 13.52 -13.66 5.99
C ALA A 367 13.66 -12.16 5.71
N THR A 368 12.98 -11.63 4.67
CA THR A 368 12.71 -10.19 4.59
C THR A 368 11.59 -9.83 5.56
N ASN A 369 11.87 -9.87 6.86
CA ASN A 369 10.99 -9.29 7.87
C ASN A 369 11.13 -7.76 7.83
N ILE A 370 10.94 -7.19 6.64
CA ILE A 370 10.53 -5.80 6.47
C ILE A 370 9.08 -5.81 6.95
N ALA A 371 8.89 -5.60 8.25
CA ALA A 371 7.56 -5.35 8.78
C ALA A 371 6.91 -4.28 7.89
N ALA A 372 5.72 -4.56 7.36
CA ALA A 372 5.00 -3.60 6.53
C ALA A 372 5.00 -2.23 7.24
N PRO A 373 5.44 -1.15 6.57
CA PRO A 373 5.52 0.15 7.21
C PRO A 373 4.13 0.55 7.72
N ARG A 374 4.06 0.99 8.99
CA ARG A 374 2.78 1.24 9.67
C ARG A 374 2.41 2.71 9.77
N THR A 375 3.30 3.61 9.35
CA THR A 375 3.06 5.06 9.29
C THR A 375 3.46 5.60 7.93
N VAL A 376 3.02 6.82 7.60
CA VAL A 376 3.44 7.50 6.37
C VAL A 376 4.95 7.71 6.37
N GLU A 377 5.56 8.14 7.48
CA GLU A 377 7.00 8.36 7.56
C GLU A 377 7.80 7.08 7.33
N ALA A 378 7.39 5.97 7.96
CA ALA A 378 8.04 4.67 7.75
C ALA A 378 7.92 4.21 6.29
N LEU A 379 6.75 4.41 5.66
CA LEU A 379 6.50 4.02 4.26
C LEU A 379 7.43 4.73 3.27
N TRP A 380 7.82 5.98 3.58
CA TRP A 380 8.62 6.82 2.68
C TRP A 380 10.07 6.99 3.12
N SER A 381 10.48 6.39 4.25
CA SER A 381 11.79 6.58 4.87
C SER A 381 12.98 6.11 4.02
N ASP A 382 12.76 5.12 3.15
CA ASP A 382 13.76 4.52 2.26
C ASP A 382 13.67 5.03 0.81
N VAL A 383 12.73 5.93 0.51
CA VAL A 383 12.51 6.47 -0.84
C VAL A 383 13.10 7.86 -0.99
N ASP A 384 14.33 7.92 -1.53
CA ASP A 384 14.92 9.14 -2.06
C ASP A 384 14.80 9.18 -3.60
N PRO A 385 13.93 10.03 -4.17
CA PRO A 385 13.70 10.10 -5.61
C PRO A 385 14.89 10.68 -6.40
N ARG A 386 15.95 11.14 -5.73
CA ARG A 386 17.19 11.63 -6.37
C ARG A 386 18.31 10.59 -6.41
N LYS A 387 18.20 9.52 -5.63
CA LYS A 387 19.30 8.57 -5.42
C LYS A 387 19.70 7.82 -6.68
N GLU A 388 18.72 7.31 -7.41
CA GLU A 388 18.94 6.59 -8.67
C GLU A 388 18.99 7.56 -9.84
N PRO A 389 19.85 7.35 -10.85
CA PRO A 389 19.88 8.18 -12.04
C PRO A 389 18.53 8.09 -12.79
N LEU A 390 18.14 9.19 -13.44
CA LEU A 390 16.92 9.24 -14.24
C LEU A 390 17.08 8.62 -15.62
N ASP A 391 18.30 8.57 -16.17
CA ASP A 391 18.57 8.09 -17.54
C ASP A 391 17.52 8.62 -18.53
N ALA A 392 17.30 9.94 -18.47
CA ALA A 392 16.23 10.61 -19.20
C ALA A 392 16.59 10.71 -20.69
N GLU A 393 15.67 10.26 -21.54
CA GLU A 393 15.83 10.23 -22.98
C GLU A 393 14.79 11.15 -23.64
N THR A 394 15.23 11.93 -24.62
CA THR A 394 14.32 12.69 -25.48
C THR A 394 13.94 11.83 -26.67
N VAL A 395 12.70 11.34 -26.68
CA VAL A 395 12.11 10.60 -27.80
C VAL A 395 11.94 11.52 -29.00
N ARG A 396 11.40 12.73 -28.75
CA ARG A 396 11.13 13.73 -29.79
C ARG A 396 11.23 15.12 -29.20
N GLU A 397 11.85 16.04 -29.93
CA GLU A 397 11.85 17.48 -29.63
C GLU A 397 11.27 18.24 -30.81
N TRP A 398 10.42 19.23 -30.53
CA TRP A 398 9.90 20.14 -31.54
C TRP A 398 9.65 21.51 -30.94
N GLU A 399 9.40 22.48 -31.81
CA GLU A 399 9.21 23.88 -31.45
C GLU A 399 7.93 24.41 -32.09
N SER A 400 7.19 25.21 -31.35
CA SER A 400 6.05 25.97 -31.85
C SER A 400 6.06 27.34 -31.19
N GLU A 401 5.95 28.39 -31.99
CA GLU A 401 6.05 29.79 -31.56
C GLU A 401 7.34 30.07 -30.76
N SER A 402 7.23 30.27 -29.44
CA SER A 402 8.35 30.57 -28.52
C SER A 402 8.57 29.47 -27.47
N ILE A 403 7.95 28.30 -27.68
CA ILE A 403 7.93 27.17 -26.75
C ILE A 403 8.69 26.01 -27.37
N LYS A 404 9.51 25.36 -26.54
CA LYS A 404 10.15 24.07 -26.84
C LYS A 404 9.34 22.97 -26.18
N TYR A 405 9.14 21.88 -26.91
CA TYR A 405 8.40 20.70 -26.46
C TYR A 405 9.29 19.48 -26.57
N ARG A 406 9.17 18.58 -25.60
CA ARG A 406 9.81 17.27 -25.61
C ARG A 406 8.82 16.20 -25.23
N TYR A 407 8.83 15.11 -25.99
CA TYR A 407 8.40 13.81 -25.53
C TYR A 407 9.64 13.14 -24.93
N VAL A 408 9.60 12.86 -23.63
CA VAL A 408 10.69 12.23 -22.89
C VAL A 408 10.26 10.90 -22.28
N THR A 409 11.24 10.03 -22.05
CA THR A 409 11.11 8.91 -21.10
C THR A 409 12.18 9.04 -20.02
N PHE A 410 11.89 8.57 -18.80
CA PHE A 410 12.88 8.54 -17.72
C PHE A 410 12.63 7.38 -16.76
N HIS A 411 13.70 6.90 -16.13
CA HIS A 411 13.73 5.83 -15.16
C HIS A 411 13.01 6.21 -13.84
N ILE A 412 12.09 5.36 -13.42
CA ILE A 412 11.32 5.52 -12.17
C ILE A 412 12.01 4.79 -11.01
N GLY A 413 12.47 3.56 -11.27
CA GLY A 413 13.11 2.66 -10.31
C GLY A 413 13.04 1.21 -10.80
N ASP A 414 13.83 0.34 -10.17
CA ASP A 414 13.81 -1.09 -10.43
C ASP A 414 12.84 -1.80 -9.47
N PHE A 415 11.83 -2.46 -10.01
CA PHE A 415 10.82 -3.20 -9.25
C PHE A 415 10.93 -4.69 -9.58
N LYS A 416 11.11 -5.52 -8.54
CA LYS A 416 11.31 -6.97 -8.67
C LYS A 416 12.43 -7.37 -9.65
N GLY A 417 13.47 -6.54 -9.76
CA GLY A 417 14.60 -6.77 -10.66
C GLY A 417 14.37 -6.34 -12.11
N GLU A 418 13.24 -5.72 -12.43
CA GLU A 418 12.96 -5.14 -13.74
C GLU A 418 12.84 -3.62 -13.66
N SER A 419 13.38 -2.94 -14.67
CA SER A 419 13.41 -1.47 -14.72
C SER A 419 12.08 -0.90 -15.19
N ALA A 420 11.58 0.11 -14.47
CA ALA A 420 10.37 0.85 -14.86
C ALA A 420 10.71 2.25 -15.39
N ARG A 421 10.05 2.67 -16.47
CA ARG A 421 10.22 3.97 -17.13
C ARG A 421 8.89 4.69 -17.33
N MET A 422 8.93 6.02 -17.22
CA MET A 422 7.77 6.90 -17.39
C MET A 422 7.89 7.68 -18.69
N ALA A 423 6.86 7.66 -19.54
CA ALA A 423 6.69 8.61 -20.64
C ALA A 423 6.10 9.93 -20.13
N ALA A 424 6.50 11.06 -20.73
CA ALA A 424 5.97 12.37 -20.37
C ALA A 424 6.07 13.39 -21.52
N PHE A 425 5.20 14.39 -21.48
CA PHE A 425 5.38 15.64 -22.24
C PHE A 425 6.02 16.69 -21.33
N TYR A 426 6.99 17.40 -21.87
CA TYR A 426 7.69 18.49 -21.20
C TYR A 426 7.72 19.72 -22.11
N ALA A 427 7.32 20.90 -21.62
CA ALA A 427 7.35 22.12 -22.41
C ALA A 427 7.83 23.33 -21.60
N PHE A 428 8.56 24.24 -22.25
CA PHE A 428 9.13 25.43 -21.63
C PHE A 428 9.41 26.55 -22.65
N PRO A 429 9.40 27.84 -22.24
CA PRO A 429 9.83 28.97 -23.06
C PRO A 429 11.32 28.91 -23.42
N GLN A 430 11.66 29.05 -24.70
CA GLN A 430 13.02 28.85 -25.21
C GLN A 430 14.09 29.82 -24.66
N LYS A 431 13.71 31.07 -24.40
CA LYS A 431 14.64 32.17 -24.11
C LYS A 431 14.71 32.56 -22.63
N LEU A 432 14.02 31.81 -21.78
CA LEU A 432 13.97 32.06 -20.35
C LEU A 432 14.75 30.97 -19.60
N THR A 433 15.37 31.35 -18.50
CA THR A 433 16.13 30.46 -17.61
C THR A 433 15.68 30.69 -16.17
N LYS A 434 15.93 29.74 -15.27
CA LYS A 434 15.42 29.77 -13.88
C LYS A 434 13.89 29.87 -13.84
N LEU A 435 13.25 29.06 -14.69
CA LEU A 435 11.81 28.96 -14.77
C LEU A 435 11.29 28.17 -13.57
N PRO A 436 10.21 28.61 -12.90
CA PRO A 436 9.52 27.73 -11.97
C PRO A 436 9.03 26.46 -12.69
N GLY A 437 9.21 25.32 -12.03
CA GLY A 437 8.82 24.01 -12.54
C GLY A 437 7.42 23.61 -12.08
N LEU A 438 6.62 23.02 -12.98
CA LEU A 438 5.29 22.51 -12.66
C LEU A 438 5.11 21.06 -13.09
N LEU A 439 4.74 20.22 -12.13
CA LEU A 439 4.33 18.85 -12.37
C LEU A 439 2.80 18.77 -12.49
N HIS A 440 2.33 18.35 -13.66
CA HIS A 440 0.95 18.02 -13.94
C HIS A 440 0.68 16.52 -13.78
N LEU A 441 -0.37 16.21 -13.02
CA LEU A 441 -0.86 14.85 -12.80
C LEU A 441 -2.27 14.72 -13.39
N HIS A 442 -2.40 13.96 -14.48
CA HIS A 442 -3.69 13.76 -15.17
C HIS A 442 -4.68 12.92 -14.35
N GLY A 443 -5.96 12.93 -14.75
CA GLY A 443 -7.04 12.16 -14.12
C GLY A 443 -7.09 10.70 -14.57
N GLY A 444 -8.04 9.95 -14.01
CA GLY A 444 -8.18 8.53 -14.32
C GLY A 444 -8.60 8.26 -15.76
N GLY A 445 -8.02 7.24 -16.39
CA GLY A 445 -8.30 6.78 -17.74
C GLY A 445 -7.56 7.58 -18.83
N GLN A 446 -6.75 8.56 -18.42
CA GLN A 446 -6.09 9.51 -19.32
C GLN A 446 -4.60 9.19 -19.51
N ARG A 447 -3.89 10.12 -20.16
CA ARG A 447 -2.46 10.11 -20.49
C ARG A 447 -1.82 11.46 -20.16
N ALA A 448 -0.50 11.57 -20.33
CA ALA A 448 0.18 12.87 -20.32
C ALA A 448 -0.47 13.84 -21.34
N PHE A 449 -0.66 15.09 -20.93
CA PHE A 449 -1.48 16.03 -21.67
C PHE A 449 -0.65 17.15 -22.28
N LEU A 450 -0.53 17.14 -23.61
CA LEU A 450 0.29 18.10 -24.36
C LEU A 450 -0.22 19.54 -24.24
N HIS A 451 -1.53 19.75 -24.35
CA HIS A 451 -2.14 21.07 -24.20
C HIS A 451 -1.87 21.68 -22.82
N GLU A 452 -1.70 20.84 -21.80
CA GLU A 452 -1.55 21.30 -20.42
C GLU A 452 -0.14 21.82 -20.12
N VAL A 453 0.87 21.17 -20.68
CA VAL A 453 2.25 21.70 -20.62
C VAL A 453 2.38 22.96 -21.47
N GLU A 454 1.67 23.06 -22.59
CA GLU A 454 1.62 24.27 -23.42
C GLU A 454 1.02 25.45 -22.67
N TYR A 455 -0.13 25.26 -22.02
CA TYR A 455 -0.81 26.32 -21.27
C TYR A 455 0.12 26.96 -20.22
N TYR A 456 0.81 26.16 -19.41
CA TYR A 456 1.73 26.69 -18.40
C TYR A 456 3.05 27.19 -18.98
N ALA A 457 3.55 26.61 -20.08
CA ALA A 457 4.67 27.18 -20.81
C ALA A 457 4.37 28.59 -21.34
N LYS A 458 3.18 28.84 -21.89
CA LYS A 458 2.70 30.18 -22.28
C LYS A 458 2.63 31.16 -21.10
N ARG A 459 2.40 30.65 -19.89
CA ARG A 459 2.44 31.45 -18.65
C ARG A 459 3.86 31.64 -18.10
N GLY A 460 4.90 31.06 -18.69
CA GLY A 460 6.29 31.20 -18.25
C GLY A 460 6.72 30.18 -17.20
N TYR A 461 6.26 28.93 -17.32
CA TYR A 461 6.72 27.79 -16.53
C TYR A 461 7.46 26.78 -17.41
N ALA A 462 8.31 25.97 -16.78
CA ALA A 462 8.71 24.69 -17.33
C ALA A 462 7.76 23.61 -16.79
N CYS A 463 6.96 23.00 -17.65
CA CYS A 463 5.87 22.12 -17.24
C CYS A 463 6.06 20.69 -17.73
N LEU A 464 5.93 19.72 -16.83
CA LEU A 464 5.99 18.28 -17.12
C LEU A 464 4.62 17.65 -16.86
N SER A 465 4.06 16.94 -17.83
CA SER A 465 2.90 16.08 -17.64
C SER A 465 3.33 14.63 -17.82
N ILE A 466 3.25 13.83 -16.75
CA ILE A 466 3.67 12.42 -16.77
C ILE A 466 2.54 11.49 -17.18
N ASN A 467 2.85 10.38 -17.86
CA ASN A 467 1.90 9.38 -18.34
C ASN A 467 1.79 8.19 -17.39
N TRP A 468 1.41 8.45 -16.14
CA TRP A 468 1.38 7.43 -15.09
C TRP A 468 0.36 6.30 -15.38
N GLY A 469 -0.64 6.58 -16.23
CA GLY A 469 -1.66 5.61 -16.64
C GLY A 469 -1.22 4.65 -17.76
N GLY A 470 -0.03 4.84 -18.35
CA GLY A 470 0.49 3.98 -19.42
C GLY A 470 -0.36 3.93 -20.68
N ARG A 471 -1.16 4.98 -20.93
CA ARG A 471 -1.99 5.08 -22.13
C ARG A 471 -1.15 5.53 -23.32
N GLU A 472 -1.57 5.21 -24.54
CA GLU A 472 -0.88 5.69 -25.75
C GLU A 472 -0.77 7.22 -25.74
N MET A 473 0.43 7.75 -25.97
CA MET A 473 0.71 9.19 -25.99
C MET A 473 0.03 9.87 -27.19
N GLU A 474 -0.34 11.14 -27.04
CA GLU A 474 -0.89 11.94 -28.15
C GLU A 474 0.14 12.06 -29.29
N ASP A 475 -0.29 11.82 -30.53
CA ASP A 475 0.57 11.78 -31.72
C ASP A 475 1.80 10.85 -31.57
N ALA A 476 1.63 9.73 -30.85
CA ALA A 476 2.61 8.66 -30.79
C ALA A 476 2.84 8.09 -32.19
N LYS A 477 4.11 7.90 -32.56
CA LYS A 477 4.50 7.19 -33.78
C LYS A 477 4.72 5.72 -33.48
N THR A 478 4.75 4.91 -34.53
CA THR A 478 5.20 3.52 -34.44
C THR A 478 6.56 3.46 -33.74
N ASP A 479 6.69 2.57 -32.76
CA ASP A 479 7.90 2.33 -31.97
C ASP A 479 8.31 3.45 -30.98
N ASP A 480 7.53 4.54 -30.84
CA ASP A 480 7.79 5.51 -29.77
C ASP A 480 7.65 4.81 -28.40
N PRO A 481 8.67 4.86 -27.51
CA PRO A 481 8.63 4.17 -26.22
C PRO A 481 7.64 4.84 -25.27
N ASN A 482 6.75 4.05 -24.66
CA ASN A 482 5.74 4.55 -23.71
C ASN A 482 6.15 4.27 -22.26
N THR A 483 5.31 4.66 -21.30
CA THR A 483 5.45 4.22 -19.90
C THR A 483 5.43 2.71 -19.83
N ASP A 484 6.43 2.15 -19.17
CA ASP A 484 6.60 0.73 -18.91
C ASP A 484 6.87 0.56 -17.42
N TRP A 485 6.01 -0.19 -16.72
CA TRP A 485 6.14 -0.41 -15.29
C TRP A 485 6.97 -1.66 -14.95
N GLY A 486 7.48 -2.38 -15.95
CA GLY A 486 8.25 -3.60 -15.77
C GLY A 486 7.43 -4.70 -15.08
N ALA A 487 7.98 -5.27 -14.01
CA ALA A 487 7.38 -6.39 -13.28
C ALA A 487 6.21 -6.02 -12.35
N VAL A 488 5.79 -4.76 -12.29
CA VAL A 488 4.62 -4.30 -11.53
C VAL A 488 3.67 -3.55 -12.45
N ASP A 489 2.41 -3.37 -12.04
CA ASP A 489 1.47 -2.56 -12.81
C ASP A 489 0.51 -1.79 -11.89
N PRO A 490 0.82 -0.51 -11.60
CA PRO A 490 -0.04 0.34 -10.81
C PRO A 490 -1.15 1.02 -11.64
N THR A 491 -1.27 0.74 -12.94
CA THR A 491 -2.22 1.40 -13.85
C THR A 491 -3.66 0.91 -13.64
N GLN A 492 -4.61 1.60 -14.27
CA GLN A 492 -6.03 1.24 -14.20
C GLN A 492 -6.39 -0.01 -15.02
N GLN A 493 -5.46 -0.53 -15.82
CA GLN A 493 -5.72 -1.73 -16.62
C GLN A 493 -5.79 -2.98 -15.73
N ASN A 494 -5.13 -2.94 -14.56
CA ASN A 494 -4.88 -4.14 -13.77
C ASN A 494 -5.63 -4.21 -12.44
N VAL A 495 -6.45 -3.21 -12.09
CA VAL A 495 -7.14 -3.19 -10.80
C VAL A 495 -8.63 -2.85 -10.87
N PRO A 496 -9.49 -3.60 -10.14
CA PRO A 496 -10.88 -3.20 -9.94
C PRO A 496 -11.02 -1.96 -9.03
N GLY A 497 -9.93 -1.52 -8.37
CA GLY A 497 -9.83 -0.27 -7.62
C GLY A 497 -8.52 -0.09 -6.85
N TYR A 498 -8.18 1.14 -6.46
CA TYR A 498 -6.93 1.53 -5.78
C TYR A 498 -6.94 1.29 -4.25
N PHE A 499 -7.48 0.16 -3.81
CA PHE A 499 -7.77 -0.14 -2.41
C PHE A 499 -7.22 -1.51 -1.99
N ASN A 500 -6.09 -1.93 -2.56
CA ASN A 500 -5.44 -3.21 -2.27
C ASN A 500 -4.23 -3.06 -1.34
N LEU A 501 -4.03 -4.03 -0.45
CA LEU A 501 -2.81 -4.25 0.34
C LEU A 501 -2.24 -5.66 0.17
N LYS A 502 -3.03 -6.60 -0.37
CA LYS A 502 -2.62 -7.99 -0.52
C LYS A 502 -1.55 -8.15 -1.61
N PRO A 503 -0.64 -9.14 -1.48
CA PRO A 503 0.36 -9.41 -2.49
C PRO A 503 -0.26 -10.01 -3.76
N GLY A 504 0.55 -10.07 -4.82
CA GLY A 504 0.19 -10.66 -6.12
C GLY A 504 1.16 -10.21 -7.21
N ASP A 505 1.09 -10.85 -8.37
CA ASP A 505 2.00 -10.64 -9.49
C ASP A 505 2.19 -9.14 -9.85
N PRO A 506 1.13 -8.32 -10.02
CA PRO A 506 1.31 -6.91 -10.40
C PRO A 506 1.70 -5.97 -9.23
N TYR A 507 1.80 -6.46 -8.00
CA TYR A 507 2.05 -5.67 -6.80
C TYR A 507 3.49 -5.83 -6.28
N LEU A 508 4.02 -4.84 -5.56
CA LEU A 508 5.45 -4.79 -5.23
C LEU A 508 5.91 -5.85 -4.21
N ASP A 509 5.28 -5.91 -3.04
CA ASP A 509 5.71 -6.74 -1.92
C ASP A 509 5.02 -8.13 -1.95
N PRO A 510 5.71 -9.22 -1.58
CA PRO A 510 5.18 -10.59 -1.57
C PRO A 510 4.30 -10.90 -0.35
N PHE A 511 4.11 -9.94 0.55
CA PHE A 511 3.26 -10.03 1.74
C PHE A 511 2.30 -8.84 1.80
N GLU A 512 1.38 -8.82 2.76
CA GLU A 512 0.44 -7.71 2.91
C GLU A 512 1.13 -6.41 3.33
N SER A 513 1.03 -5.38 2.49
CA SER A 513 1.81 -4.15 2.63
C SER A 513 1.11 -2.95 2.00
N PRO A 514 1.25 -1.72 2.54
CA PRO A 514 0.80 -0.51 1.86
C PRO A 514 1.52 -0.25 0.52
N ARG A 515 2.70 -0.83 0.31
CA ARG A 515 3.43 -0.73 -0.97
C ARG A 515 2.75 -1.51 -2.11
N ASN A 516 1.86 -2.44 -1.78
CA ASN A 516 0.99 -3.13 -2.74
C ASN A 516 -0.20 -2.29 -3.20
N ASN A 517 -0.38 -1.11 -2.61
CA ASN A 517 -1.36 -0.18 -3.12
C ASN A 517 -0.78 0.60 -4.29
N ASN A 518 -1.49 0.61 -5.42
CA ASN A 518 -1.06 1.31 -6.63
C ASN A 518 -0.70 2.79 -6.38
N TRP A 519 -1.34 3.49 -5.43
CA TRP A 519 -0.99 4.88 -5.11
C TRP A 519 0.46 5.04 -4.66
N TYR A 520 1.06 4.02 -4.04
CA TYR A 520 2.48 4.05 -3.63
C TYR A 520 3.39 4.20 -4.85
N LEU A 521 3.33 3.25 -5.79
CA LEU A 521 4.15 3.25 -7.01
C LEU A 521 3.89 4.48 -7.90
N LEU A 522 2.62 4.88 -8.06
CA LEU A 522 2.28 6.10 -8.81
C LEU A 522 2.87 7.36 -8.16
N THR A 523 2.92 7.42 -6.83
CA THR A 523 3.54 8.54 -6.11
C THR A 523 5.06 8.51 -6.26
N VAL A 524 5.71 7.35 -6.28
CA VAL A 524 7.14 7.22 -6.64
C VAL A 524 7.38 7.80 -8.03
N GLY A 525 6.60 7.37 -9.04
CA GLY A 525 6.68 7.91 -10.41
C GLY A 525 6.50 9.44 -10.47
N ALA A 526 5.56 10.00 -9.71
CA ALA A 526 5.36 11.44 -9.64
C ALA A 526 6.54 12.19 -8.98
N ARG A 527 7.10 11.66 -7.88
CA ARG A 527 8.29 12.23 -7.23
C ARG A 527 9.53 12.17 -8.13
N ARG A 528 9.64 11.16 -9.00
CA ARG A 528 10.67 11.08 -10.06
C ARG A 528 10.44 12.13 -11.13
N GLY A 529 9.19 12.45 -11.47
CA GLY A 529 8.84 13.60 -12.32
C GLY A 529 9.30 14.95 -11.76
N LEU A 530 9.24 15.14 -10.43
CA LEU A 530 9.84 16.33 -9.78
C LEU A 530 11.37 16.33 -9.91
N THR A 531 12.02 15.17 -9.77
CA THR A 531 13.48 15.04 -10.01
C THR A 531 13.82 15.39 -11.46
N PHE A 532 12.99 14.98 -12.42
CA PHE A 532 13.20 15.35 -13.83
C PHE A 532 13.20 16.87 -14.00
N LEU A 533 12.17 17.56 -13.49
CA LEU A 533 12.09 19.03 -13.53
C LEU A 533 13.29 19.69 -12.85
N GLU A 534 13.63 19.24 -11.63
CA GLU A 534 14.75 19.75 -10.84
C GLU A 534 16.10 19.69 -11.58
N GLN A 535 16.30 18.68 -12.44
CA GLN A 535 17.54 18.47 -13.19
C GLN A 535 17.62 19.20 -14.53
N GLN A 536 16.53 19.85 -14.99
CA GLN A 536 16.56 20.57 -16.26
C GLN A 536 17.29 21.93 -16.12
N PRO A 537 18.19 22.29 -17.05
CA PRO A 537 19.02 23.49 -16.92
C PRO A 537 18.23 24.81 -16.95
N GLU A 538 17.07 24.82 -17.58
CA GLU A 538 16.16 25.97 -17.64
C GLU A 538 15.31 26.14 -16.37
N VAL A 539 15.24 25.14 -15.48
CA VAL A 539 14.36 25.13 -14.29
C VAL A 539 15.08 25.70 -13.07
N ASP A 540 14.35 26.46 -12.26
CA ASP A 540 14.73 26.78 -10.89
C ASP A 540 14.31 25.64 -9.96
N ALA A 541 15.29 24.84 -9.54
CA ALA A 541 15.12 23.68 -8.67
C ALA A 541 14.44 24.00 -7.33
N ASP A 542 14.53 25.25 -6.86
CA ASP A 542 13.92 25.68 -5.59
C ASP A 542 12.44 26.07 -5.74
N GLN A 543 11.92 26.16 -6.97
CA GLN A 543 10.58 26.65 -7.30
C GLN A 543 9.75 25.59 -8.05
N LEU A 544 9.40 24.51 -7.35
CA LEU A 544 8.61 23.41 -7.91
C LEU A 544 7.17 23.39 -7.34
N GLY A 545 6.17 23.31 -8.22
CA GLY A 545 4.77 23.12 -7.86
C GLY A 545 4.18 21.84 -8.43
N VAL A 546 3.08 21.39 -7.83
CA VAL A 546 2.36 20.19 -8.27
C VAL A 546 0.85 20.43 -8.29
N TYR A 547 0.18 19.97 -9.35
CA TYR A 547 -1.27 20.06 -9.46
C TYR A 547 -1.83 18.89 -10.26
N GLY A 548 -3.13 18.65 -10.10
CA GLY A 548 -3.79 17.56 -10.81
C GLY A 548 -5.29 17.52 -10.63
N HIS A 549 -5.94 16.70 -11.46
CA HIS A 549 -7.38 16.56 -11.50
C HIS A 549 -7.82 15.13 -11.19
N SER A 550 -8.86 14.97 -10.36
CA SER A 550 -9.44 13.66 -10.03
C SER A 550 -8.42 12.73 -9.37
N MET A 551 -8.07 11.61 -10.01
CA MET A 551 -6.96 10.75 -9.59
C MET A 551 -5.60 11.48 -9.56
N GLY A 552 -5.36 12.44 -10.45
CA GLY A 552 -4.21 13.34 -10.35
C GLY A 552 -4.29 14.29 -9.16
N GLY A 553 -5.50 14.66 -8.73
CA GLY A 553 -5.73 15.39 -7.49
C GLY A 553 -5.36 14.57 -6.25
N ASN A 554 -5.64 13.26 -6.26
CA ASN A 554 -5.14 12.32 -5.24
C ASN A 554 -3.60 12.30 -5.20
N LEU A 555 -2.97 12.12 -6.36
CA LEU A 555 -1.50 12.12 -6.47
C LEU A 555 -0.89 13.44 -6.01
N THR A 556 -1.54 14.57 -6.29
CA THR A 556 -1.09 15.89 -5.83
C THR A 556 -0.97 15.94 -4.31
N VAL A 557 -1.95 15.36 -3.59
CA VAL A 557 -1.92 15.28 -2.12
C VAL A 557 -0.84 14.32 -1.63
N TYR A 558 -0.68 13.15 -2.25
CA TYR A 558 0.37 12.20 -1.89
C TYR A 558 1.77 12.80 -2.09
N VAL A 559 2.03 13.43 -3.24
CA VAL A 559 3.32 14.08 -3.55
C VAL A 559 3.58 15.25 -2.60
N ALA A 560 2.61 16.14 -2.38
CA ALA A 560 2.77 17.26 -1.46
C ALA A 560 3.01 16.82 0.00
N GLY A 561 2.48 15.66 0.40
CA GLY A 561 2.70 15.09 1.74
C GLY A 561 3.99 14.29 1.89
N THR A 562 4.75 14.07 0.82
CA THR A 562 5.94 13.17 0.83
C THR A 562 7.19 13.78 0.21
N ASP A 563 7.09 14.95 -0.42
CA ASP A 563 8.21 15.61 -1.10
C ASP A 563 8.34 17.09 -0.70
N ASN A 564 9.34 17.40 0.13
CA ASN A 564 9.58 18.76 0.63
C ASN A 564 10.05 19.75 -0.45
N ARG A 565 10.33 19.29 -1.68
CA ARG A 565 10.61 20.20 -2.80
C ARG A 565 9.38 20.99 -3.23
N VAL A 566 8.18 20.45 -3.02
CA VAL A 566 6.93 21.11 -3.40
C VAL A 566 6.77 22.42 -2.64
N LYS A 567 6.65 23.53 -3.37
CA LYS A 567 6.44 24.88 -2.85
C LYS A 567 5.00 25.36 -2.97
N VAL A 568 4.20 24.71 -3.82
CA VAL A 568 2.77 24.96 -3.95
C VAL A 568 2.05 23.71 -4.45
N ALA A 569 0.86 23.43 -3.92
CA ALA A 569 0.01 22.33 -4.34
C ALA A 569 -1.39 22.82 -4.73
N ALA A 570 -1.98 22.24 -5.77
CA ALA A 570 -3.36 22.56 -6.17
C ALA A 570 -4.13 21.30 -6.63
N PRO A 571 -4.53 20.41 -5.70
CA PRO A 571 -5.37 19.27 -6.04
C PRO A 571 -6.75 19.73 -6.50
N SER A 572 -7.37 19.00 -7.43
CA SER A 572 -8.76 19.25 -7.79
C SER A 572 -9.61 17.99 -7.84
N VAL A 573 -10.82 18.09 -7.27
CA VAL A 573 -11.82 17.00 -7.14
C VAL A 573 -11.18 15.66 -6.77
N GLY A 574 -10.23 15.69 -5.83
CA GLY A 574 -9.45 14.54 -5.35
C GLY A 574 -8.91 14.82 -3.95
N GLY A 575 -8.29 13.83 -3.32
CA GLY A 575 -7.63 13.93 -2.01
C GLY A 575 -8.56 13.91 -0.78
N GLN A 576 -9.82 13.49 -0.94
CA GLN A 576 -10.75 13.35 0.19
C GLN A 576 -10.31 12.21 1.14
N GLY A 577 -10.07 12.55 2.41
CA GLY A 577 -9.70 11.60 3.45
C GLY A 577 -10.89 10.75 3.90
N PHE A 578 -10.71 9.99 4.98
CA PHE A 578 -11.82 9.34 5.70
C PHE A 578 -12.70 8.37 4.89
N ARG A 579 -12.25 7.93 3.72
CA ARG A 579 -12.98 7.04 2.78
C ARG A 579 -13.46 5.71 3.39
N THR A 580 -12.86 5.29 4.51
CA THR A 580 -13.20 4.07 5.25
C THR A 580 -13.99 4.34 6.54
N VAL A 581 -14.35 5.60 6.81
CA VAL A 581 -15.06 6.06 8.00
C VAL A 581 -16.50 6.39 7.62
N PRO A 582 -17.52 5.89 8.34
CA PRO A 582 -18.91 6.18 8.03
C PRO A 582 -19.25 7.66 8.31
N TRP A 583 -20.17 8.22 7.52
CA TRP A 583 -20.72 9.55 7.78
C TRP A 583 -21.71 9.50 8.94
N LYS A 584 -21.47 10.32 9.97
CA LYS A 584 -22.30 10.33 11.19
C LYS A 584 -23.76 10.71 10.92
N LEU A 585 -23.99 11.59 9.94
CA LEU A 585 -25.32 12.09 9.57
C LEU A 585 -25.99 11.27 8.46
N LEU A 586 -25.31 10.24 7.92
CA LEU A 586 -25.83 9.34 6.89
C LEU A 586 -25.25 7.92 7.08
N PRO A 587 -25.61 7.21 8.17
CA PRO A 587 -25.05 5.90 8.49
C PRO A 587 -25.44 4.79 7.49
N GLU A 588 -26.50 4.99 6.69
CA GLU A 588 -26.95 4.05 5.66
C GLU A 588 -25.98 3.94 4.49
N GLN A 589 -25.13 4.95 4.30
CA GLN A 589 -24.14 4.92 3.23
C GLN A 589 -23.01 3.92 3.57
N LYS A 590 -22.73 3.02 2.63
CA LYS A 590 -21.68 2.01 2.80
C LYS A 590 -20.29 2.64 2.79
N ARG A 591 -19.49 2.30 3.79
CA ARG A 591 -18.04 2.59 3.82
C ARG A 591 -17.31 1.87 2.68
N ARG A 592 -16.20 2.44 2.21
CA ARG A 592 -15.23 1.69 1.39
C ARG A 592 -14.41 0.78 2.31
N THR A 593 -14.19 -0.45 1.88
CA THR A 593 -13.37 -1.44 2.60
C THR A 593 -12.16 -1.80 1.74
N PRO A 594 -10.92 -1.63 2.23
CA PRO A 594 -9.75 -2.08 1.49
C PRO A 594 -9.68 -3.61 1.43
N ASN A 595 -9.05 -4.15 0.39
CA ASN A 595 -8.63 -5.53 0.34
C ASN A 595 -7.35 -5.70 1.17
N GLY A 596 -7.52 -5.98 2.46
CA GLY A 596 -6.46 -6.05 3.47
C GLY A 596 -6.86 -5.36 4.77
N ASP A 597 -5.87 -5.10 5.62
CA ASP A 597 -6.02 -4.51 6.93
C ASP A 597 -6.46 -3.04 6.83
N MET A 598 -7.60 -2.76 7.43
CA MET A 598 -8.23 -1.44 7.36
C MET A 598 -7.47 -0.38 8.15
N GLU A 599 -6.85 -0.74 9.27
CA GLU A 599 -6.09 0.20 10.11
C GLU A 599 -4.74 0.53 9.48
N LEU A 600 -4.08 -0.46 8.88
CA LEU A 600 -2.89 -0.27 8.07
C LEU A 600 -3.17 0.68 6.92
N PHE A 601 -4.24 0.46 6.15
CA PHE A 601 -4.65 1.37 5.08
C PHE A 601 -4.91 2.79 5.61
N ARG A 602 -5.63 2.92 6.73
CA ARG A 602 -5.90 4.22 7.34
C ARG A 602 -4.61 4.94 7.72
N ALA A 603 -3.67 4.25 8.35
CA ALA A 603 -2.43 4.82 8.85
C ALA A 603 -1.41 5.19 7.76
N THR A 604 -1.50 4.58 6.56
CA THR A 604 -0.44 4.66 5.54
C THR A 604 -0.89 5.18 4.16
N LEU A 605 -2.19 5.10 3.84
CA LEU A 605 -2.73 5.44 2.51
C LEU A 605 -3.95 6.37 2.57
N GLY A 606 -4.59 6.52 3.72
CA GLY A 606 -5.64 7.52 3.92
C GLY A 606 -5.07 8.94 3.86
N PHE A 607 -5.68 9.86 3.10
CA PHE A 607 -5.17 11.23 2.97
C PHE A 607 -5.14 12.00 4.29
N GLN A 608 -5.99 11.63 5.26
CA GLN A 608 -5.93 12.18 6.61
C GLN A 608 -4.59 11.92 7.32
N SER A 609 -3.86 10.88 6.89
CA SER A 609 -2.53 10.55 7.42
C SER A 609 -1.41 11.27 6.68
N TYR A 610 -1.65 11.73 5.44
CA TYR A 610 -0.71 12.56 4.68
C TYR A 610 -0.82 14.05 5.00
N ALA A 611 -2.03 14.52 5.35
CA ALA A 611 -2.31 15.92 5.62
C ALA A 611 -1.35 16.58 6.62
N PRO A 612 -0.98 15.95 7.76
CA PRO A 612 -0.01 16.53 8.70
C PRO A 612 1.39 16.77 8.12
N HIS A 613 1.74 16.10 7.02
CA HIS A 613 3.06 16.20 6.38
C HIS A 613 3.11 17.25 5.26
N ILE A 614 1.96 17.79 4.85
CA ILE A 614 1.88 18.82 3.81
C ILE A 614 2.31 20.17 4.38
N LYS A 615 3.47 20.65 3.95
CA LYS A 615 4.02 21.96 4.36
C LYS A 615 3.77 23.06 3.32
N ALA A 616 3.61 22.69 2.06
CA ALA A 616 3.36 23.62 0.99
C ALA A 616 1.96 24.27 1.13
N PRO A 617 1.80 25.56 0.81
CA PRO A 617 0.50 26.16 0.59
C PRO A 617 -0.33 25.34 -0.41
N LEU A 618 -1.58 25.06 -0.04
CA LEU A 618 -2.48 24.21 -0.81
C LEU A 618 -3.81 24.91 -1.11
N LEU A 619 -4.19 24.95 -2.39
CA LEU A 619 -5.54 25.35 -2.84
C LEU A 619 -6.32 24.13 -3.32
N TRP A 620 -7.42 23.83 -2.65
CA TRP A 620 -8.35 22.80 -3.10
C TRP A 620 -9.34 23.37 -4.12
N LEU A 621 -9.27 22.88 -5.36
CA LEU A 621 -10.34 23.10 -6.33
C LEU A 621 -11.37 21.97 -6.22
N GLY A 622 -12.64 22.30 -6.06
CA GLY A 622 -13.67 21.28 -5.87
C GLY A 622 -14.99 21.67 -6.49
N ALA A 623 -15.92 20.72 -6.44
CA ALA A 623 -17.31 20.97 -6.76
C ALA A 623 -18.14 20.42 -5.59
N THR A 624 -19.20 21.12 -5.22
CA THR A 624 -19.93 20.81 -3.98
C THR A 624 -20.61 19.45 -3.98
N ASN A 625 -20.82 18.87 -5.17
CA ASN A 625 -21.50 17.59 -5.39
C ASN A 625 -20.59 16.57 -6.10
N ASP A 626 -19.28 16.71 -5.96
CA ASP A 626 -18.33 15.81 -6.62
C ASP A 626 -18.37 14.39 -6.06
N PHE A 627 -18.39 13.38 -6.93
CA PHE A 627 -18.42 11.97 -6.52
C PHE A 627 -17.06 11.42 -6.04
N HIS A 628 -15.96 12.06 -6.44
CA HIS A 628 -14.59 11.59 -6.21
C HIS A 628 -13.85 12.36 -5.12
N GLY A 629 -14.14 13.65 -4.95
CA GLY A 629 -13.62 14.57 -3.93
C GLY A 629 -14.75 15.17 -3.13
N ILE A 630 -15.32 14.38 -2.20
CA ILE A 630 -16.45 14.79 -1.35
C ILE A 630 -16.06 16.02 -0.54
N MET A 631 -16.76 17.14 -0.78
CA MET A 631 -16.50 18.43 -0.16
C MET A 631 -16.33 18.36 1.37
N ASP A 632 -17.25 17.70 2.07
CA ASP A 632 -17.23 17.59 3.53
C ASP A 632 -15.93 16.93 4.04
N ASP A 633 -15.48 15.87 3.36
CA ASP A 633 -14.26 15.15 3.73
C ASP A 633 -12.98 15.84 3.20
N THR A 634 -13.03 16.67 2.16
CA THR A 634 -11.89 17.52 1.77
C THR A 634 -11.67 18.66 2.76
N TYR A 635 -12.73 19.23 3.35
CA TYR A 635 -12.58 20.15 4.50
C TYR A 635 -11.97 19.45 5.70
N ARG A 636 -12.50 18.27 6.11
CA ARG A 636 -11.90 17.50 7.22
C ARG A 636 -10.44 17.13 6.99
N THR A 637 -10.04 16.80 5.76
CA THR A 637 -8.63 16.55 5.45
C THR A 637 -7.80 17.83 5.57
N GLY A 638 -8.29 18.94 5.01
CA GLY A 638 -7.55 20.21 5.05
C GLY A 638 -7.40 20.79 6.45
N ASP A 639 -8.34 20.53 7.36
CA ASP A 639 -8.22 20.91 8.79
C ASP A 639 -7.05 20.21 9.51
N LEU A 640 -6.50 19.13 8.94
CA LEU A 640 -5.32 18.43 9.47
C LEU A 640 -4.00 18.93 8.87
N ILE A 641 -4.04 19.81 7.87
CA ILE A 641 -2.85 20.37 7.24
C ILE A 641 -2.35 21.56 8.08
N PRO A 642 -1.06 21.58 8.49
CA PRO A 642 -0.53 22.65 9.32
C PRO A 642 -0.28 23.96 8.55
N GLY A 643 -0.14 23.88 7.22
CA GLY A 643 0.12 25.02 6.34
C GLY A 643 -1.13 25.80 5.90
N GLU A 644 -0.93 26.74 4.97
CA GLU A 644 -2.02 27.52 4.39
C GLU A 644 -2.90 26.64 3.49
N VAL A 645 -4.20 26.56 3.80
CA VAL A 645 -5.19 25.84 2.99
C VAL A 645 -6.30 26.79 2.55
N ARG A 646 -6.55 26.83 1.24
CA ARG A 646 -7.61 27.61 0.59
C ARG A 646 -8.56 26.70 -0.18
N TYR A 647 -9.77 27.17 -0.46
CA TYR A 647 -10.80 26.42 -1.17
C TYR A 647 -11.44 27.27 -2.28
N SER A 648 -11.76 26.64 -3.40
CA SER A 648 -12.55 27.19 -4.49
C SER A 648 -13.51 26.10 -4.99
N LEU A 649 -14.77 26.17 -4.57
CA LEU A 649 -15.77 25.11 -4.72
C LEU A 649 -16.94 25.53 -5.60
N ALA A 650 -16.98 24.98 -6.81
CA ALA A 650 -18.05 25.27 -7.77
C ALA A 650 -19.39 24.67 -7.29
N PRO A 651 -20.44 25.50 -7.08
CA PRO A 651 -21.70 25.04 -6.52
C PRO A 651 -22.47 24.17 -7.51
N HIS A 652 -23.15 23.15 -7.00
CA HIS A 652 -23.99 22.16 -7.71
C HIS A 652 -23.31 21.28 -8.77
N LEU A 653 -22.09 21.60 -9.16
CA LEU A 653 -21.37 20.83 -10.16
C LEU A 653 -20.86 19.50 -9.61
N ASN A 654 -20.63 18.58 -10.55
CA ASN A 654 -20.00 17.31 -10.29
C ASN A 654 -18.85 17.12 -11.30
N HIS A 655 -17.64 16.93 -10.79
CA HIS A 655 -16.42 16.65 -11.53
C HIS A 655 -16.00 17.70 -12.56
N ARG A 656 -16.37 18.96 -12.34
CA ARG A 656 -16.09 20.08 -13.24
C ARG A 656 -16.19 21.42 -12.53
N PHE A 657 -15.68 22.46 -13.18
CA PHE A 657 -15.65 23.83 -12.68
C PHE A 657 -16.15 24.79 -13.76
N THR A 658 -16.77 25.90 -13.35
CA THR A 658 -16.94 27.07 -14.22
C THR A 658 -15.63 27.88 -14.28
N PRO A 659 -15.45 28.74 -15.30
CA PRO A 659 -14.20 29.48 -15.51
C PRO A 659 -13.70 30.23 -14.28
N GLU A 660 -14.60 30.85 -13.52
CA GLU A 660 -14.27 31.62 -12.31
C GLU A 660 -13.77 30.78 -11.13
N PHE A 661 -14.03 29.47 -11.10
CA PHE A 661 -13.40 28.56 -10.13
C PHE A 661 -12.11 27.96 -10.69
N ALA A 662 -12.08 27.63 -11.98
CA ALA A 662 -10.93 27.04 -12.65
C ALA A 662 -9.71 27.98 -12.64
N VAL A 663 -9.93 29.29 -12.86
CA VAL A 663 -8.87 30.31 -12.90
C VAL A 663 -8.17 30.52 -11.55
N THR A 664 -8.79 30.15 -10.43
CA THR A 664 -8.17 30.31 -9.10
C THR A 664 -6.89 29.49 -8.96
N ARG A 665 -6.79 28.34 -9.67
CA ARG A 665 -5.58 27.50 -9.65
C ARG A 665 -4.34 28.21 -10.23
N PRO A 666 -4.32 28.69 -11.49
CA PRO A 666 -3.14 29.35 -12.03
C PRO A 666 -2.77 30.61 -11.23
N LEU A 667 -3.74 31.37 -10.71
CA LEU A 667 -3.49 32.52 -9.85
C LEU A 667 -2.79 32.13 -8.53
N TRP A 668 -3.21 31.03 -7.90
CA TRP A 668 -2.57 30.48 -6.71
C TRP A 668 -1.13 30.05 -6.96
N ILE A 669 -0.90 29.37 -8.09
CA ILE A 669 0.44 28.92 -8.47
C ILE A 669 1.35 30.13 -8.76
N ASP A 670 0.85 31.13 -9.48
CA ASP A 670 1.61 32.37 -9.77
C ASP A 670 1.98 33.14 -8.49
N GLN A 671 1.09 33.17 -7.49
CA GLN A 671 1.38 33.79 -6.19
C GLN A 671 2.60 33.15 -5.54
N HIS A 672 2.68 31.82 -5.48
CA HIS A 672 3.71 31.13 -4.70
C HIS A 672 5.00 30.84 -5.46
N LEU A 673 4.95 30.67 -6.78
CA LEU A 673 6.16 30.34 -7.58
C LEU A 673 6.77 31.54 -8.29
N LYS A 674 6.01 32.62 -8.50
CA LYS A 674 6.48 33.82 -9.21
C LYS A 674 6.39 35.10 -8.39
N ASP A 675 5.79 35.05 -7.20
CA ASP A 675 5.44 36.24 -6.43
C ASP A 675 4.64 37.25 -7.28
N ARG A 676 3.73 36.71 -8.12
CA ARG A 676 2.85 37.49 -8.99
C ARG A 676 1.42 37.21 -8.57
N PHE A 677 0.68 38.28 -8.32
CA PHE A 677 -0.68 38.24 -7.79
C PHE A 677 -0.75 37.78 -6.33
N ARG A 678 -1.74 38.30 -5.60
CA ARG A 678 -2.04 37.89 -4.23
C ARG A 678 -3.53 37.66 -4.12
N LEU A 679 -3.93 36.41 -3.91
CA LEU A 679 -5.32 36.09 -3.60
C LEU A 679 -5.71 36.77 -2.29
N PRO A 680 -6.95 37.29 -2.18
CA PRO A 680 -7.52 37.69 -0.91
C PRO A 680 -7.51 36.54 0.08
N ASP A 681 -7.46 36.86 1.37
CA ASP A 681 -7.58 35.86 2.42
C ASP A 681 -8.90 35.08 2.33
N THR A 682 -8.91 33.86 2.89
CA THR A 682 -10.13 33.05 2.97
C THR A 682 -11.25 33.86 3.62
N PRO A 683 -12.43 33.97 2.99
CA PRO A 683 -13.56 34.69 3.58
C PRO A 683 -13.89 34.16 4.97
N VAL A 684 -13.92 35.05 5.95
CA VAL A 684 -14.27 34.70 7.34
C VAL A 684 -15.78 34.46 7.38
N SER A 685 -16.20 33.32 7.92
CA SER A 685 -17.62 33.01 8.07
C SER A 685 -17.95 32.41 9.43
N LYS A 686 -19.16 32.71 9.94
CA LYS A 686 -19.67 32.21 11.21
C LYS A 686 -21.13 31.79 11.07
N LEU A 687 -21.42 30.52 11.39
CA LEU A 687 -22.79 30.05 11.55
C LEU A 687 -23.29 30.40 12.96
N ILE A 688 -24.42 31.11 13.03
CA ILE A 688 -25.09 31.54 14.25
C ILE A 688 -26.42 30.82 14.34
N LEU A 689 -26.66 30.12 15.45
CA LEU A 689 -27.89 29.34 15.66
C LEU A 689 -28.84 29.97 16.68
N ASP A 690 -28.30 30.79 17.59
CA ASP A 690 -28.99 31.44 18.70
C ASP A 690 -29.32 32.91 18.39
N SER A 691 -29.97 33.15 17.24
CA SER A 691 -30.44 34.48 16.85
C SER A 691 -31.72 34.90 17.58
N ASP A 692 -31.96 36.20 17.67
CA ASP A 692 -33.15 36.78 18.33
C ASP A 692 -34.49 36.32 17.69
N ASP A 693 -34.47 36.06 16.38
CA ASP A 693 -35.62 35.56 15.60
C ASP A 693 -35.72 34.02 15.58
N ALA A 694 -34.75 33.32 16.20
CA ALA A 694 -34.59 31.87 16.19
C ALA A 694 -34.45 31.24 14.78
N ILE A 695 -34.02 32.02 13.78
CA ILE A 695 -33.68 31.56 12.42
C ILE A 695 -32.14 31.52 12.29
N PRO A 696 -31.52 30.38 11.93
CA PRO A 696 -30.08 30.30 11.77
C PRO A 696 -29.57 31.32 10.75
N ARG A 697 -28.34 31.80 10.93
CA ARG A 697 -27.75 32.86 10.10
C ARG A 697 -26.30 32.56 9.77
N LEU A 698 -25.87 32.84 8.54
CA LEU A 698 -24.45 32.84 8.19
C LEU A 698 -23.97 34.28 7.99
N ASP A 699 -23.02 34.70 8.82
CA ASP A 699 -22.32 35.97 8.67
C ASP A 699 -21.01 35.72 7.91
N VAL A 700 -20.72 36.55 6.89
CA VAL A 700 -19.55 36.42 6.01
C VAL A 700 -18.85 37.77 5.86
N ARG A 701 -17.53 37.77 6.02
CA ARG A 701 -16.66 38.92 5.78
C ARG A 701 -15.57 38.56 4.77
N PRO A 702 -15.71 39.01 3.51
CA PRO A 702 -14.64 38.97 2.51
C PRO A 702 -13.38 39.73 2.97
N ASP A 703 -12.23 39.35 2.42
CA ASP A 703 -11.07 40.24 2.39
C ASP A 703 -11.27 41.28 1.28
N LEU A 704 -11.18 42.56 1.64
CA LEU A 704 -11.44 43.69 0.75
C LEU A 704 -10.17 44.20 0.04
N SER A 705 -9.07 43.43 0.09
CA SER A 705 -7.85 43.71 -0.67
C SER A 705 -8.06 43.71 -2.19
N MET A 706 -9.17 43.14 -2.67
CA MET A 706 -9.63 43.20 -4.06
C MET A 706 -11.13 43.52 -4.15
N PRO A 707 -11.61 44.10 -5.28
CA PRO A 707 -13.02 44.38 -5.48
C PRO A 707 -13.87 43.09 -5.43
N VAL A 708 -14.83 43.04 -4.51
CA VAL A 708 -15.83 41.97 -4.41
C VAL A 708 -16.92 42.21 -5.46
N GLU A 709 -17.08 41.25 -6.38
CA GLU A 709 -18.15 41.22 -7.38
C GLU A 709 -19.48 40.80 -6.74
N ARG A 710 -19.47 39.69 -6.00
CA ARG A 710 -20.64 39.20 -5.26
C ARG A 710 -20.23 38.25 -4.14
N VAL A 711 -21.11 38.13 -3.14
CA VAL A 711 -21.05 37.09 -2.10
C VAL A 711 -22.26 36.18 -2.27
N GLN A 712 -22.03 34.89 -2.41
CA GLN A 712 -23.06 33.86 -2.46
C GLN A 712 -23.04 33.07 -1.18
N ILE A 713 -24.08 33.20 -0.35
CA ILE A 713 -24.27 32.35 0.82
C ILE A 713 -25.12 31.16 0.41
N LEU A 714 -24.62 29.95 0.65
CA LEU A 714 -25.30 28.70 0.31
C LEU A 714 -25.56 27.86 1.55
N TYR A 715 -26.73 27.21 1.59
CA TYR A 715 -27.05 26.27 2.66
C TYR A 715 -27.86 25.06 2.18
N SER A 716 -27.84 23.99 2.96
CA SER A 716 -28.60 22.78 2.66
C SER A 716 -28.98 22.02 3.92
N VAL A 717 -29.98 21.14 3.79
CA VAL A 717 -30.44 20.24 4.84
C VAL A 717 -30.16 18.77 4.55
N ASP A 718 -29.60 18.46 3.39
CA ASP A 718 -29.42 17.09 2.94
C ASP A 718 -28.06 16.51 3.39
N PRO A 719 -28.07 15.40 4.17
CA PRO A 719 -26.85 14.82 4.70
C PRO A 719 -25.98 14.11 3.65
N ASP A 720 -26.45 13.90 2.42
CA ASP A 720 -25.66 13.29 1.35
C ASP A 720 -24.98 14.35 0.48
N PRO A 721 -23.67 14.63 0.67
CA PRO A 721 -22.96 15.68 -0.06
C PRO A 721 -23.00 15.52 -1.59
N GLN A 722 -23.12 14.30 -2.13
CA GLN A 722 -23.13 14.09 -3.59
C GLN A 722 -24.48 14.46 -4.22
N ALA A 723 -25.57 14.29 -3.48
CA ALA A 723 -26.94 14.57 -3.91
C ALA A 723 -27.49 15.90 -3.35
N ARG A 724 -26.74 16.58 -2.49
CA ARG A 724 -27.15 17.81 -1.79
C ARG A 724 -27.61 18.91 -2.75
N PHE A 725 -28.80 19.46 -2.50
CA PHE A 725 -29.21 20.72 -3.12
C PHE A 725 -28.77 21.90 -2.26
N TRP A 726 -28.02 22.83 -2.83
CA TRP A 726 -27.57 24.05 -2.15
C TRP A 726 -28.50 25.22 -2.48
N ARG A 727 -29.22 25.72 -1.48
CA ARG A 727 -30.05 26.91 -1.61
C ARG A 727 -29.15 28.14 -1.57
N THR A 728 -29.28 29.04 -2.53
CA THR A 728 -28.75 30.40 -2.36
C THR A 728 -29.65 31.15 -1.37
N ALA A 729 -29.05 31.72 -0.32
CA ALA A 729 -29.75 32.54 0.66
C ALA A 729 -29.70 34.03 0.27
N GLU A 730 -30.79 34.75 0.51
CA GLU A 730 -30.85 36.19 0.31
C GLU A 730 -29.95 36.90 1.34
N ALA A 731 -28.83 37.42 0.86
CA ALA A 731 -27.86 38.11 1.70
C ALA A 731 -28.14 39.62 1.73
N THR A 732 -28.13 40.18 2.94
CA THR A 732 -28.10 41.62 3.16
C THR A 732 -26.66 42.04 3.48
N THR A 733 -26.31 43.29 3.17
CA THR A 733 -24.98 43.82 3.46
C THR A 733 -25.07 45.06 4.34
N VAL A 734 -24.26 45.10 5.40
CA VAL A 734 -24.05 46.25 6.28
C VAL A 734 -22.56 46.30 6.61
N ASP A 735 -21.93 47.47 6.46
CA ASP A 735 -20.52 47.71 6.80
C ASP A 735 -19.54 46.67 6.20
N ASN A 736 -19.73 46.31 4.92
CA ASN A 736 -18.93 45.30 4.21
C ASN A 736 -18.95 43.90 4.86
N ALA A 737 -19.99 43.59 5.63
CA ALA A 737 -20.31 42.24 6.07
C ALA A 737 -21.60 41.79 5.40
N TRP A 738 -21.65 40.54 4.96
CA TRP A 738 -22.83 39.91 4.38
C TRP A 738 -23.45 38.98 5.40
N SER A 739 -24.78 39.01 5.50
CA SER A 739 -25.53 38.18 6.43
C SER A 739 -26.78 37.68 5.74
N ALA A 740 -27.02 36.37 5.82
CA ALA A 740 -28.22 35.74 5.31
C ALA A 740 -28.83 34.80 6.35
N GLN A 741 -30.16 34.88 6.50
CA GLN A 741 -30.95 33.90 7.24
C GLN A 741 -31.04 32.60 6.46
N LEU A 742 -31.04 31.48 7.17
CA LEU A 742 -31.05 30.12 6.64
C LEU A 742 -32.31 29.39 7.16
N PRO A 743 -33.51 29.78 6.69
CA PRO A 743 -34.76 29.23 7.21
C PRO A 743 -34.87 27.73 6.92
N LEU A 744 -35.36 26.98 7.91
CA LEU A 744 -35.49 25.52 7.88
C LEU A 744 -36.97 25.12 7.92
N MET A 745 -37.28 23.97 7.31
CA MET A 745 -38.61 23.35 7.41
C MET A 745 -38.73 22.42 8.62
N SER A 746 -37.61 21.84 9.05
CA SER A 746 -37.54 20.93 10.19
C SER A 746 -36.22 21.10 10.95
N THR A 747 -36.27 20.99 12.27
CA THR A 747 -35.07 20.88 13.14
C THR A 747 -34.59 19.44 13.33
N ASP A 748 -35.23 18.48 12.67
CA ASP A 748 -34.80 17.08 12.64
C ASP A 748 -33.81 16.78 11.51
N GLU A 749 -33.69 17.70 10.56
CA GLU A 749 -32.68 17.68 9.50
C GLU A 749 -31.44 18.46 9.94
N PRO A 750 -30.22 18.05 9.51
CA PRO A 750 -29.02 18.85 9.74
C PRO A 750 -29.05 20.15 8.92
N LEU A 751 -28.14 21.07 9.24
CA LEU A 751 -27.89 22.28 8.46
C LEU A 751 -26.42 22.33 8.04
N PHE A 752 -26.19 22.54 6.77
CA PHE A 752 -24.88 22.71 6.14
C PHE A 752 -24.82 24.10 5.51
N ALA A 753 -23.74 24.86 5.72
CA ALA A 753 -23.64 26.22 5.18
C ALA A 753 -22.20 26.63 4.85
N PHE A 754 -22.04 27.38 3.77
CA PHE A 754 -20.77 28.04 3.41
C PHE A 754 -21.06 29.23 2.48
N ALA A 755 -20.03 29.96 2.09
CA ALA A 755 -20.15 31.02 1.10
C ALA A 755 -19.06 30.96 0.04
N ASN A 756 -19.40 31.40 -1.17
CA ASN A 756 -18.45 31.73 -2.23
C ASN A 756 -18.37 33.25 -2.38
N VAL A 757 -17.17 33.79 -2.36
CA VAL A 757 -16.90 35.20 -2.65
C VAL A 757 -16.22 35.30 -4.00
N TYR A 758 -16.80 36.11 -4.87
CA TYR A 758 -16.31 36.35 -6.22
C TYR A 758 -15.61 37.69 -6.24
N TYR A 759 -14.39 37.71 -6.78
CA TYR A 759 -13.55 38.89 -6.87
C TYR A 759 -13.31 39.23 -8.33
N ARG A 760 -13.26 40.54 -8.64
CA ARG A 760 -13.00 41.04 -9.99
C ARG A 760 -11.50 41.10 -10.26
N LEU A 761 -11.09 40.57 -11.41
CA LEU A 761 -9.75 40.72 -11.96
C LEU A 761 -9.69 41.99 -12.81
N ASP A 762 -8.56 42.69 -12.78
CA ASP A 762 -8.34 43.88 -13.62
C ASP A 762 -8.38 43.54 -15.12
N LYS A 763 -8.05 42.30 -15.48
CA LYS A 763 -8.04 41.78 -16.85
C LYS A 763 -8.56 40.35 -16.86
N ALA A 764 -9.17 39.97 -17.99
CA ALA A 764 -9.58 38.60 -18.20
C ALA A 764 -8.35 37.66 -18.25
N GLU A 765 -8.38 36.60 -17.45
CA GLU A 765 -7.32 35.59 -17.37
C GLU A 765 -7.71 34.35 -18.18
N PRO A 766 -6.78 33.76 -18.96
CA PRO A 766 -7.04 32.56 -19.72
C PRO A 766 -7.23 31.34 -18.82
N VAL A 767 -8.20 30.51 -19.14
CA VAL A 767 -8.54 29.28 -18.44
C VAL A 767 -8.33 28.10 -19.37
N GLN A 768 -7.85 26.97 -18.84
CA GLN A 768 -7.72 25.73 -19.61
C GLN A 768 -9.08 25.30 -20.15
N PHE A 769 -9.16 25.04 -21.46
CA PHE A 769 -10.36 24.56 -22.17
C PHE A 769 -11.63 25.41 -22.00
N ALA A 770 -11.49 26.69 -21.65
CA ALA A 770 -12.63 27.59 -21.48
C ALA A 770 -12.30 29.01 -21.95
N THR A 771 -13.33 29.83 -22.10
CA THR A 771 -13.17 31.26 -22.38
C THR A 771 -12.48 31.97 -21.21
N PRO A 772 -11.65 33.00 -21.48
CA PRO A 772 -11.07 33.81 -20.42
C PRO A 772 -12.13 34.41 -19.49
N THR A 773 -11.80 34.54 -18.20
CA THR A 773 -12.71 35.07 -17.18
C THR A 773 -12.13 36.30 -16.49
N SER A 774 -12.99 37.27 -16.14
CA SER A 774 -12.60 38.48 -15.39
C SER A 774 -12.95 38.37 -13.91
N THR A 775 -13.32 37.19 -13.43
CA THR A 775 -13.66 36.94 -12.03
C THR A 775 -13.06 35.63 -11.56
N PHE A 776 -12.63 35.56 -10.31
CA PHE A 776 -12.31 34.31 -9.63
C PHE A 776 -13.09 34.17 -8.33
N ALA A 777 -13.22 32.94 -7.82
CA ALA A 777 -13.95 32.66 -6.59
C ALA A 777 -13.07 32.00 -5.50
N LEU A 778 -13.35 32.36 -4.25
CA LEU A 778 -12.84 31.71 -3.04
C LEU A 778 -14.00 31.30 -2.13
N SER A 779 -13.91 30.10 -1.56
CA SER A 779 -14.91 29.56 -0.65
C SER A 779 -14.51 29.83 0.81
N SER A 780 -15.50 30.15 1.64
CA SER A 780 -15.34 30.28 3.09
C SER A 780 -15.09 28.93 3.76
N ARG A 781 -14.99 28.92 5.09
CA ARG A 781 -15.11 27.68 5.86
C ARG A 781 -16.49 27.05 5.69
N PHE A 782 -16.54 25.73 5.81
CA PHE A 782 -17.75 24.93 5.76
C PHE A 782 -18.27 24.67 7.18
N HIS A 783 -19.56 24.92 7.40
CA HIS A 783 -20.22 24.80 8.70
C HIS A 783 -21.27 23.70 8.66
N THR A 784 -21.35 22.93 9.75
CA THR A 784 -22.38 21.91 9.97
C THR A 784 -23.03 22.14 11.33
N ALA A 785 -24.35 22.08 11.40
CA ALA A 785 -25.11 21.97 12.64
C ALA A 785 -25.98 20.70 12.60
N THR A 786 -25.84 19.87 13.62
CA THR A 786 -26.62 18.65 13.78
C THR A 786 -28.06 18.96 14.26
N PRO A 787 -29.02 18.05 14.05
CA PRO A 787 -30.38 18.20 14.58
C PRO A 787 -30.41 18.46 16.10
N LYS A 788 -29.46 17.86 16.84
CA LYS A 788 -29.32 18.06 18.27
C LYS A 788 -28.91 19.51 18.60
N GLU A 789 -27.92 20.05 17.90
CA GLU A 789 -27.44 21.42 18.11
C GLU A 789 -28.51 22.46 17.75
N LEU A 790 -29.24 22.25 16.64
CA LEU A 790 -30.35 23.11 16.23
C LEU A 790 -31.44 23.19 17.32
N ARG A 791 -31.85 22.03 17.86
CA ARG A 791 -32.85 21.99 18.95
C ARG A 791 -32.33 22.60 20.25
N GLN A 792 -31.05 22.40 20.58
CA GLN A 792 -30.42 23.00 21.76
C GLN A 792 -30.35 24.53 21.66
N ALA A 793 -30.08 25.06 20.47
CA ALA A 793 -30.10 26.49 20.16
C ALA A 793 -31.53 27.07 20.05
N LYS A 794 -32.58 26.26 20.20
CA LYS A 794 -34.00 26.64 20.08
C LYS A 794 -34.37 27.24 18.73
N VAL A 795 -33.70 26.78 17.66
CA VAL A 795 -34.04 27.13 16.28
C VAL A 795 -35.50 26.79 15.98
N ARG A 796 -36.18 27.64 15.23
CA ARG A 796 -37.57 27.43 14.78
C ARG A 796 -37.62 27.04 13.31
N SER A 797 -38.53 26.13 12.97
CA SER A 797 -38.91 25.86 11.59
C SER A 797 -39.77 27.00 11.05
N THR A 798 -39.21 27.83 10.17
CA THR A 798 -39.87 29.01 9.61
C THR A 798 -40.12 28.93 8.10
N ASP A 799 -39.49 27.98 7.42
CA ASP A 799 -39.67 27.74 5.99
C ASP A 799 -40.89 26.84 5.71
N LYS A 800 -41.40 26.88 4.48
CA LYS A 800 -42.61 26.15 4.07
C LYS A 800 -42.43 25.51 2.68
N PRO A 801 -43.17 24.42 2.38
CA PRO A 801 -43.22 23.90 1.02
C PRO A 801 -43.61 24.98 0.02
N SER A 802 -43.02 24.92 -1.18
CA SER A 802 -43.30 25.83 -2.29
C SER A 802 -43.79 25.04 -3.49
N LEU A 803 -44.92 25.46 -4.06
CA LEU A 803 -45.37 24.94 -5.35
C LEU A 803 -44.51 25.49 -6.49
N LEU A 804 -44.01 26.73 -6.38
CA LEU A 804 -43.08 27.29 -7.36
C LEU A 804 -41.67 26.74 -7.13
N ILE A 805 -41.11 26.08 -8.14
CA ILE A 805 -39.76 25.49 -8.13
C ILE A 805 -38.74 26.48 -8.69
N GLU A 806 -39.04 27.09 -9.83
CA GLU A 806 -38.17 28.05 -10.51
C GLU A 806 -38.99 29.04 -11.36
N ASP A 807 -38.74 30.34 -11.18
CA ASP A 807 -39.34 31.39 -12.02
C ASP A 807 -38.42 31.85 -13.16
N PHE A 808 -37.13 31.51 -13.08
CA PHE A 808 -36.05 31.86 -14.01
C PHE A 808 -35.71 33.36 -14.05
N ALA A 809 -36.11 34.13 -13.03
CA ALA A 809 -35.82 35.57 -12.95
C ALA A 809 -34.34 35.85 -12.57
N SER A 810 -33.65 34.90 -11.95
CA SER A 810 -32.29 35.05 -11.43
C SER A 810 -31.22 34.29 -12.24
N ASP A 811 -31.32 34.31 -13.58
CA ASP A 811 -30.41 33.62 -14.53
C ASP A 811 -29.95 32.24 -14.05
N TRP A 812 -30.89 31.31 -13.90
CA TRP A 812 -30.59 29.91 -13.54
C TRP A 812 -29.86 29.74 -12.20
N GLN A 813 -30.06 30.64 -11.23
CA GLN A 813 -29.53 30.48 -9.87
C GLN A 813 -29.91 29.13 -9.26
N ASP A 814 -28.93 28.45 -8.64
CA ASP A 814 -29.02 27.10 -8.08
C ASP A 814 -29.26 25.97 -9.10
N TRP A 815 -29.05 26.25 -10.39
CA TRP A 815 -28.92 25.25 -11.44
C TRP A 815 -27.46 25.07 -11.83
N TYR A 816 -27.18 23.94 -12.48
CA TYR A 816 -25.92 23.76 -13.19
C TYR A 816 -26.18 23.49 -14.68
N ARG A 817 -25.52 24.29 -15.51
CA ARG A 817 -25.64 24.26 -16.97
C ARG A 817 -24.42 23.59 -17.59
N LEU A 818 -24.65 22.67 -18.52
CA LEU A 818 -23.60 21.98 -19.26
C LEU A 818 -23.72 22.35 -20.73
N SER A 819 -22.61 22.81 -21.30
CA SER A 819 -22.55 23.27 -22.70
C SER A 819 -23.71 24.23 -23.07
N PRO A 820 -24.01 25.27 -22.26
CA PRO A 820 -25.17 26.13 -22.48
C PRO A 820 -25.16 26.82 -23.86
N ASP A 821 -23.97 27.15 -24.36
CA ASP A 821 -23.80 27.82 -25.66
C ASP A 821 -23.75 26.83 -26.83
N ASN A 822 -23.70 25.51 -26.56
CA ASN A 822 -23.75 24.53 -27.63
C ASN A 822 -25.20 24.41 -28.13
N PRO A 823 -25.46 24.59 -29.44
CA PRO A 823 -26.81 24.58 -29.96
C PRO A 823 -27.50 23.22 -29.74
N HIS A 824 -26.78 22.10 -29.76
CA HIS A 824 -27.37 20.76 -29.79
C HIS A 824 -27.19 19.96 -28.48
N HIS A 825 -26.15 20.25 -27.70
CA HIS A 825 -25.76 19.44 -26.53
C HIS A 825 -25.98 20.14 -25.19
N TRP A 826 -26.73 21.25 -25.17
CA TRP A 826 -27.04 21.98 -23.94
C TRP A 826 -27.83 21.10 -22.96
N GLN A 827 -27.55 21.27 -21.66
CA GLN A 827 -28.25 20.56 -20.59
C GLN A 827 -28.37 21.47 -19.37
N TYR A 828 -29.58 21.58 -18.82
CA TYR A 828 -29.85 22.39 -17.64
C TYR A 828 -30.39 21.51 -16.54
N TRP A 829 -29.69 21.44 -15.42
CA TRP A 829 -29.97 20.50 -14.35
C TRP A 829 -30.12 21.20 -13.00
N THR A 830 -30.99 20.66 -12.15
CA THR A 830 -31.10 21.07 -10.75
C THR A 830 -31.42 19.88 -9.85
N ARG A 831 -31.08 20.03 -8.57
CA ARG A 831 -31.45 19.09 -7.50
C ARG A 831 -32.57 19.64 -6.60
N LYS A 832 -33.19 20.78 -6.95
CA LYS A 832 -34.27 21.42 -6.16
C LYS A 832 -35.33 20.42 -5.70
N ILE A 833 -35.77 19.52 -6.58
CA ILE A 833 -36.81 18.53 -6.28
C ILE A 833 -36.44 17.48 -5.21
N ASN A 834 -35.14 17.32 -4.90
CA ASN A 834 -34.67 16.49 -3.78
C ASN A 834 -34.91 17.18 -2.42
N ASP A 835 -34.85 18.51 -2.41
CA ASP A 835 -35.00 19.32 -1.20
C ASP A 835 -36.47 19.32 -0.72
N PRO A 836 -36.74 19.16 0.59
CA PRO A 836 -38.10 19.12 1.14
C PRO A 836 -38.99 20.32 0.74
N LYS A 837 -38.41 21.48 0.44
CA LYS A 837 -39.15 22.69 0.05
C LYS A 837 -39.82 22.56 -1.31
N TRP A 838 -39.20 21.85 -2.25
CA TRP A 838 -39.68 21.75 -3.63
C TRP A 838 -39.97 20.31 -4.05
N ARG A 839 -40.04 19.39 -3.09
CA ARG A 839 -40.36 17.98 -3.35
C ARG A 839 -41.83 17.84 -3.77
N GLY A 840 -42.08 17.06 -4.83
CA GLY A 840 -43.43 16.73 -5.26
C GLY A 840 -44.11 15.73 -4.32
N HIS A 841 -45.44 15.81 -4.24
CA HIS A 841 -46.29 14.89 -3.49
C HIS A 841 -47.24 14.13 -4.40
N ASP A 842 -47.81 13.03 -3.92
CA ASP A 842 -48.83 12.29 -4.67
C ASP A 842 -50.02 13.23 -4.98
N GLY A 843 -50.55 13.13 -6.21
CA GLY A 843 -51.57 14.06 -6.73
C GLY A 843 -51.01 15.33 -7.39
N TYR A 844 -49.69 15.59 -7.34
CA TYR A 844 -49.10 16.74 -8.02
C TYR A 844 -48.77 16.41 -9.48
N GLN A 845 -48.81 17.43 -10.33
CA GLN A 845 -48.30 17.42 -11.70
C GLN A 845 -47.19 18.46 -11.84
N LEU A 846 -46.15 18.16 -12.62
CA LEU A 846 -45.07 19.10 -12.91
C LEU A 846 -45.47 19.98 -14.09
N SER A 847 -45.46 21.30 -13.93
CA SER A 847 -45.81 22.25 -14.98
C SER A 847 -44.72 23.30 -15.19
N PHE A 848 -44.47 23.68 -16.43
CA PHE A 848 -43.59 24.79 -16.80
C PHE A 848 -44.04 25.41 -18.13
N ASP A 849 -43.67 26.67 -18.34
CA ASP A 849 -43.86 27.32 -19.63
C ASP A 849 -42.53 27.31 -20.40
N VAL A 850 -42.60 26.98 -21.69
CA VAL A 850 -41.45 26.95 -22.59
C VAL A 850 -41.76 27.71 -23.88
N LYS A 851 -40.77 28.42 -24.40
CA LYS A 851 -40.80 29.08 -25.71
C LYS A 851 -39.58 28.66 -26.52
N ILE A 852 -39.80 28.25 -27.76
CA ILE A 852 -38.75 27.93 -28.73
C ILE A 852 -39.08 28.57 -30.07
N GLU A 853 -38.07 29.02 -30.81
CA GLU A 853 -38.26 29.71 -32.09
C GLU A 853 -38.63 28.74 -33.22
N GLU A 854 -37.90 27.64 -33.34
CA GLU A 854 -38.08 26.63 -34.38
C GLU A 854 -38.63 25.31 -33.80
N PRO A 855 -39.32 24.46 -34.60
CA PRO A 855 -39.82 23.18 -34.13
C PRO A 855 -38.70 22.25 -33.64
N ASN A 856 -38.82 21.75 -32.41
CA ASN A 856 -37.88 20.80 -31.80
C ASN A 856 -38.61 19.83 -30.85
N GLU A 857 -37.97 18.71 -30.52
CA GLU A 857 -38.40 17.82 -29.44
C GLU A 857 -37.57 18.09 -28.19
N LEU A 858 -38.23 18.52 -27.12
CA LEU A 858 -37.61 18.79 -25.82
C LEU A 858 -37.74 17.55 -24.94
N VAL A 859 -36.69 17.22 -24.17
CA VAL A 859 -36.70 16.12 -23.20
C VAL A 859 -36.59 16.65 -21.78
N VAL A 860 -37.53 16.25 -20.93
CA VAL A 860 -37.42 16.40 -19.47
C VAL A 860 -36.92 15.08 -18.89
N VAL A 861 -35.92 15.16 -18.02
CA VAL A 861 -35.27 13.99 -17.40
C VAL A 861 -35.37 14.07 -15.89
N LEU A 862 -35.73 12.95 -15.27
CA LEU A 862 -35.75 12.75 -13.82
C LEU A 862 -34.84 11.59 -13.46
N THR A 863 -33.98 11.75 -12.46
CA THR A 863 -33.19 10.65 -11.93
C THR A 863 -33.58 10.36 -10.48
N LYS A 864 -33.95 9.10 -10.25
CA LYS A 864 -34.20 8.53 -8.93
C LYS A 864 -32.92 7.89 -8.38
N ASN A 865 -32.67 8.04 -7.09
CA ASN A 865 -31.52 7.48 -6.36
C ASN A 865 -30.15 7.90 -6.93
N PHE A 866 -30.01 9.15 -7.42
CA PHE A 866 -28.75 9.66 -7.96
C PHE A 866 -27.69 9.73 -6.85
N PHE A 867 -26.63 8.91 -6.96
CA PHE A 867 -25.62 8.66 -5.91
C PHE A 867 -26.12 8.01 -4.61
N ARG A 868 -27.38 7.57 -4.56
CA ARG A 868 -27.99 7.01 -3.35
C ARG A 868 -28.27 5.52 -3.48
N ALA A 869 -27.23 4.75 -3.74
CA ALA A 869 -27.33 3.29 -3.89
C ALA A 869 -27.94 2.60 -2.64
N TYR A 870 -27.88 3.23 -1.47
CA TYR A 870 -28.51 2.75 -0.23
C TYR A 870 -30.05 2.89 -0.23
N ARG A 871 -30.64 3.70 -1.13
CA ARG A 871 -32.10 3.79 -1.36
C ARG A 871 -32.59 2.85 -2.47
N GLY A 872 -31.69 2.32 -3.29
CA GLY A 872 -32.00 1.41 -4.40
C GLY A 872 -31.18 1.69 -5.66
N LYS A 873 -31.54 1.04 -6.77
CA LYS A 873 -30.90 1.24 -8.08
C LYS A 873 -31.17 2.66 -8.58
N GLN A 874 -30.15 3.30 -9.15
CA GLN A 874 -30.32 4.55 -9.89
C GLN A 874 -31.14 4.29 -11.16
N GLN A 875 -32.16 5.12 -11.39
CA GLN A 875 -33.05 4.99 -12.54
C GLN A 875 -33.34 6.36 -13.13
N ASP A 876 -33.21 6.46 -14.45
CA ASP A 876 -33.55 7.66 -15.20
C ASP A 876 -34.90 7.45 -15.89
N PHE A 877 -35.74 8.47 -15.81
CA PHE A 877 -37.03 8.54 -16.48
C PHE A 877 -37.05 9.76 -17.40
N VAL A 878 -37.60 9.59 -18.59
CA VAL A 878 -37.64 10.62 -19.64
C VAL A 878 -39.07 10.90 -20.06
N SER A 879 -39.33 12.15 -20.43
CA SER A 879 -40.56 12.58 -21.06
C SER A 879 -40.22 13.50 -22.25
N PRO A 880 -40.17 12.95 -23.48
CA PRO A 880 -39.99 13.74 -24.70
C PRO A 880 -41.33 14.30 -25.20
N PHE A 881 -41.33 15.53 -25.72
CA PHE A 881 -42.50 16.10 -26.38
C PHE A 881 -42.13 17.11 -27.46
N VAL A 882 -42.92 17.13 -28.54
CA VAL A 882 -42.71 17.98 -29.70
C VAL A 882 -43.28 19.37 -29.46
N LEU A 883 -42.46 20.39 -29.71
CA LEU A 883 -42.81 21.80 -29.67
C LEU A 883 -42.78 22.36 -31.10
N LYS A 884 -43.80 23.16 -31.47
CA LYS A 884 -44.01 23.60 -32.87
C LYS A 884 -43.22 24.85 -33.29
N GLY A 885 -42.42 25.46 -32.42
CA GLY A 885 -41.81 26.77 -32.71
C GLY A 885 -42.78 27.95 -32.61
N GLY A 886 -42.25 29.16 -32.75
CA GLY A 886 -42.97 30.43 -32.78
C GLY A 886 -42.77 31.33 -31.55
N ASP A 887 -43.48 32.47 -31.55
CA ASP A 887 -43.29 33.49 -30.52
C ASP A 887 -44.09 33.28 -29.22
N ASP A 888 -44.99 32.30 -29.21
CA ASP A 888 -45.89 32.01 -28.10
C ASP A 888 -45.25 31.13 -27.02
N TRP A 889 -45.55 31.45 -25.76
CA TRP A 889 -45.28 30.54 -24.64
C TRP A 889 -46.24 29.34 -24.68
N LYS A 890 -45.70 28.14 -24.45
CA LYS A 890 -46.47 26.90 -24.31
C LYS A 890 -46.33 26.38 -22.88
N THR A 891 -47.45 26.15 -22.21
CA THR A 891 -47.48 25.46 -20.92
C THR A 891 -47.48 23.96 -21.16
N VAL A 892 -46.52 23.27 -20.53
CA VAL A 892 -46.41 21.81 -20.49
C VAL A 892 -46.78 21.38 -19.07
N THR A 893 -47.58 20.33 -18.95
CA THR A 893 -47.96 19.74 -17.66
C THR A 893 -47.82 18.23 -17.75
N LEU A 894 -47.05 17.64 -16.83
CA LEU A 894 -46.65 16.23 -16.83
C LEU A 894 -47.00 15.58 -15.49
N SER A 895 -47.72 14.48 -15.57
CA SER A 895 -47.98 13.53 -14.48
C SER A 895 -46.81 12.55 -14.31
N PRO A 896 -46.73 11.80 -13.19
CA PRO A 896 -45.73 10.73 -13.06
C PRO A 896 -45.77 9.73 -14.23
N SER A 897 -46.95 9.35 -14.72
CA SER A 897 -47.08 8.39 -15.82
C SER A 897 -46.54 8.86 -17.16
N ASP A 898 -46.32 10.18 -17.34
CA ASP A 898 -45.71 10.74 -18.55
C ASP A 898 -44.18 10.54 -18.60
N PHE A 899 -43.59 10.07 -17.50
CA PHE A 899 -42.18 9.75 -17.40
C PHE A 899 -41.99 8.24 -17.45
N VAL A 900 -41.25 7.76 -18.44
CA VAL A 900 -40.95 6.33 -18.61
C VAL A 900 -39.44 6.10 -18.63
N THR A 901 -39.01 4.90 -18.26
CA THR A 901 -37.66 4.45 -18.56
C THR A 901 -37.41 4.44 -20.08
N LEU A 902 -36.16 4.61 -20.51
CA LEU A 902 -35.82 4.68 -21.95
C LEU A 902 -36.25 3.44 -22.76
N ASP A 903 -36.29 2.27 -22.13
CA ASP A 903 -36.79 1.02 -22.72
C ASP A 903 -38.34 0.95 -22.75
N GLN A 904 -39.01 2.02 -22.32
CA GLN A 904 -40.46 2.17 -22.17
C GLN A 904 -41.12 1.10 -21.29
N ALA A 905 -40.33 0.37 -20.49
CA ALA A 905 -40.83 -0.76 -19.72
C ALA A 905 -41.48 -0.36 -18.39
N SER A 906 -41.20 0.83 -17.85
CA SER A 906 -41.65 1.22 -16.51
C SER A 906 -41.95 2.72 -16.40
N PRO A 907 -43.23 3.10 -16.15
CA PRO A 907 -43.56 4.48 -15.83
C PRO A 907 -43.16 4.84 -14.39
N LEU A 908 -42.87 6.12 -14.17
CA LEU A 908 -42.63 6.68 -12.84
C LEU A 908 -43.92 6.59 -12.02
N GLN A 909 -43.81 6.01 -10.83
CA GLN A 909 -44.97 5.75 -9.97
C GLN A 909 -45.30 6.90 -9.01
N SER A 910 -44.28 7.65 -8.58
CA SER A 910 -44.42 8.74 -7.61
C SER A 910 -43.22 9.69 -7.73
N TRP A 911 -43.42 10.94 -7.31
CA TRP A 911 -42.37 11.96 -7.21
C TRP A 911 -41.38 11.71 -6.07
N GLN A 912 -41.65 10.74 -5.18
CA GLN A 912 -40.78 10.43 -4.05
C GLN A 912 -39.42 9.88 -4.51
N HIS A 913 -38.36 10.30 -3.80
CA HIS A 913 -36.96 9.89 -4.02
C HIS A 913 -36.34 10.30 -5.36
N LEU A 914 -36.93 11.29 -6.05
CA LEU A 914 -36.27 11.93 -7.18
C LEU A 914 -35.17 12.87 -6.66
N ASP A 915 -33.96 12.74 -7.20
CA ASP A 915 -32.79 13.48 -6.76
C ASP A 915 -32.35 14.55 -7.77
N LEU A 916 -32.66 14.34 -9.06
CA LEU A 916 -32.20 15.21 -10.14
C LEU A 916 -33.30 15.47 -11.18
N PHE A 917 -33.41 16.72 -11.61
CA PHE A 917 -34.29 17.19 -12.67
C PHE A 917 -33.45 17.87 -13.76
N GLY A 918 -33.76 17.65 -15.04
CA GLY A 918 -33.15 18.45 -16.10
C GLY A 918 -33.91 18.58 -17.42
N PHE A 919 -33.61 19.67 -18.12
CA PHE A 919 -34.00 19.95 -19.49
C PHE A 919 -32.85 19.65 -20.45
N ARG A 920 -33.16 18.99 -21.57
CA ARG A 920 -32.17 18.63 -22.59
C ARG A 920 -32.77 18.65 -23.99
N ALA A 921 -31.94 18.93 -24.98
CA ALA A 921 -32.29 18.75 -26.40
C ALA A 921 -32.60 17.26 -26.69
N TYR A 922 -31.74 16.35 -26.22
CA TYR A 922 -31.94 14.90 -26.34
C TYR A 922 -31.40 14.13 -25.13
N TYR A 923 -31.87 12.91 -24.97
CA TYR A 923 -31.39 11.93 -23.99
C TYR A 923 -31.05 10.60 -24.67
N GLU A 924 -29.90 10.03 -24.32
CA GLU A 924 -29.39 8.79 -24.89
C GLU A 924 -28.92 7.85 -23.77
N GLN A 925 -29.20 6.56 -23.92
CA GLN A 925 -28.75 5.55 -22.97
C GLN A 925 -27.21 5.46 -22.98
N ARG A 926 -26.59 5.27 -21.81
CA ARG A 926 -25.12 5.22 -21.66
C ARG A 926 -24.40 4.18 -22.53
N ASN A 927 -25.10 3.15 -23.03
CA ASN A 927 -24.56 2.11 -23.91
C ASN A 927 -24.84 2.35 -25.41
N GLY A 928 -25.34 3.53 -25.79
CA GLY A 928 -25.63 3.89 -27.19
C GLY A 928 -26.83 3.15 -27.80
N GLY A 929 -27.71 2.57 -26.97
CA GLY A 929 -28.85 1.78 -27.46
C GLY A 929 -30.02 2.64 -27.97
N SER A 930 -30.70 3.33 -27.06
CA SER A 930 -31.92 4.11 -27.35
C SER A 930 -31.72 5.60 -27.10
N LYS A 931 -32.29 6.44 -27.97
CA LYS A 931 -32.21 7.90 -27.96
C LYS A 931 -33.60 8.52 -28.19
N VAL A 932 -33.90 9.61 -27.49
CA VAL A 932 -35.12 10.43 -27.66
C VAL A 932 -34.78 11.92 -27.64
N GLY A 933 -35.56 12.77 -28.30
CA GLY A 933 -35.30 14.21 -28.42
C GLY A 933 -34.56 14.63 -29.68
N SER A 934 -34.36 15.93 -29.83
CA SER A 934 -33.63 16.55 -30.93
C SER A 934 -32.12 16.53 -30.70
N ASP A 935 -31.40 15.66 -31.41
CA ASP A 935 -29.94 15.64 -31.46
C ASP A 935 -29.34 16.72 -32.38
N ALA A 936 -30.18 17.33 -33.22
CA ALA A 936 -29.88 18.51 -34.03
C ALA A 936 -30.90 19.61 -33.71
N TRP A 937 -30.73 20.29 -32.58
CA TRP A 937 -31.59 21.40 -32.19
C TRP A 937 -31.54 22.57 -33.20
N MET A 938 -32.70 23.07 -33.58
CA MET A 938 -32.88 24.17 -34.53
C MET A 938 -33.15 25.49 -33.79
N GLY A 939 -32.49 26.57 -34.22
CA GLY A 939 -32.64 27.89 -33.61
C GLY A 939 -31.87 28.05 -32.28
N PRO A 940 -32.10 29.15 -31.54
CA PRO A 940 -31.47 29.39 -30.24
C PRO A 940 -32.00 28.45 -29.15
N GLN A 941 -31.34 28.46 -27.99
CA GLN A 941 -31.74 27.68 -26.82
C GLN A 941 -33.17 28.04 -26.35
N PRO A 942 -33.90 27.06 -25.78
CA PRO A 942 -35.26 27.28 -25.26
C PRO A 942 -35.27 28.29 -24.11
N GLN A 943 -36.33 29.10 -24.06
CA GLN A 943 -36.64 29.97 -22.92
C GLN A 943 -37.65 29.26 -22.01
N PHE A 944 -37.46 29.37 -20.70
CA PHE A 944 -38.33 28.75 -19.69
C PHE A 944 -38.83 29.79 -18.71
N ARG A 945 -40.03 29.58 -18.17
CA ARG A 945 -40.55 30.30 -17.00
C ARG A 945 -41.50 29.41 -16.19
N ASN A 946 -41.72 29.78 -14.93
CA ASN A 946 -42.82 29.25 -14.11
C ASN A 946 -42.85 27.72 -13.94
N LEU A 947 -41.68 27.11 -13.66
CA LEU A 947 -41.58 25.69 -13.29
C LEU A 947 -42.16 25.49 -11.88
N ARG A 948 -43.21 24.70 -11.76
CA ARG A 948 -44.02 24.56 -10.55
C ARG A 948 -44.71 23.21 -10.45
N TRP A 949 -45.16 22.89 -9.24
CA TRP A 949 -46.17 21.88 -8.98
C TRP A 949 -47.57 22.45 -9.17
N VAL A 950 -48.44 21.71 -9.84
CA VAL A 950 -49.88 21.94 -9.92
C VAL A 950 -50.55 20.81 -9.14
N VAL A 951 -51.49 21.16 -8.27
CA VAL A 951 -52.26 20.19 -7.49
C VAL A 951 -53.51 19.86 -8.31
N ASN A 952 -53.74 18.58 -8.61
CA ASN A 952 -55.04 18.16 -9.11
C ASN A 952 -56.03 18.21 -7.95
N ASP A 953 -57.10 18.98 -8.12
CA ASP A 953 -58.29 18.91 -7.26
C ASP A 953 -59.08 17.65 -7.66
N GLU A 954 -58.58 16.45 -7.35
CA GLU A 954 -59.35 15.19 -7.42
C GLU A 954 -59.25 14.37 -6.13
#